data_AF-A0A836G578-F1
#
_entry.id   AF-A0A836G578-F1
#
_cell.length_a   1.000
_cell.length_b   1.000
_cell.length_c   1.000
_cell.angle_alpha   90.00
_cell.angle_beta   90.00
_cell.angle_gamma   90.00
#
_symmetry.space_group_name_H-M   'P 1'
#
loop_
_entity.id
_entity.type
_entity.pdbx_description
1 polymer ?
#
loop_
_entity_poly.entity_id
_entity_poly.type
_entity_poly.pdbx_seq_one_letter_code
_entity_poly.pdbx_strand_id
1 'polypeptide(L)'
;MGEPLGLSSSEVRKLCKTPDPSTNGYIMQQTMFRIKDPRITLPFYTEVLGMTLLQKLDFPEMQFSLYFLGYEDQNEIPLDRRESIEWTFRRKAVIELTHNWGSETDPDVKYYNGNIDPKGFGHIGIAVPDVNKACQRFEMYGVEFVKKPNDGKMKGIAFIKDPDGYWIEILHGANIANYMLGMVEDRKYEIPSRIECDGYRGTLKYVGPVGNTKGEWLGIDWDDSTRGKHNGTYEGVEYFQARHSTSGSFIRPGKAKFGISCPQAIKMRYGLIDDELAGIDRDEVSTLRKEMNAPFLELVGFSKVNKKQSKFDQLKIVWLREQCVSNAGEPQELEELCPNLEELDLSRNLINSWKIVANICSQLRSLMRLNVSENHLPIEDMTALKDSFSTVKHLTIARMNYNWFDIRQCISMFPLIEELSVSFNIVMTIDDMTCANTNLMKIVTLILEGNLISSWDEILKLGSLPCLEYLNLNLNKIDRIRFSSTSTDKTASFPILRQLHISENLISEWQSISELDKLSNLEDLKFRGNPILENETVETARQLVIARIAKLKILNGTEILHDERRGAEYDYLKLYLPLWLETESNLEKRTSFINEHPQYPILVDKYGIADIPSAKPKVEMISNVIIVEFVCPDDPHQPRGIKRKLLKDMEVQKMIGLAQRLFKTGGKIPALSFIPRNSDKPGDKSEKIEYRVWNPFRSKLSAAILGGVDKIYMSRGSKILYLGAASGTTVSHVADIVGPEGTVFAVEFSHRTGRDLIDVAKRRSNIIPIVEDARHPHKYRMLVGMVDTIFSDVAQPDQARIVSLNAQNFLKNGGHFVISIKASCIDSLAQPETVFAAEVKKLSADNLKPQEQITLEPYERDHAVVVGVYRPPPKKAT
;
A
#
# COMPACT_ATOMS: atom_id res chain seq x y z
N MET A 1 -37.69 19.88 -30.60
CA MET A 1 -37.82 20.83 -29.48
C MET A 1 -36.54 20.75 -28.68
N GLY A 2 -35.85 21.87 -28.45
CA GLY A 2 -34.58 21.86 -27.70
C GLY A 2 -34.82 21.48 -26.24
N GLU A 3 -33.88 20.77 -25.63
CA GLU A 3 -33.90 20.55 -24.19
C GLU A 3 -33.90 21.91 -23.46
N PRO A 4 -34.75 22.08 -22.43
CA PRO A 4 -34.80 23.32 -21.67
C PRO A 4 -33.47 23.52 -20.93
N LEU A 5 -32.80 24.65 -21.20
CA LEU A 5 -31.62 25.11 -20.47
C LEU A 5 -32.03 26.21 -19.48
N GLY A 6 -31.40 26.24 -18.30
CA GLY A 6 -31.54 27.34 -17.35
C GLY A 6 -30.93 28.64 -17.88
N LEU A 7 -31.35 29.78 -17.32
CA LEU A 7 -30.74 31.08 -17.62
C LEU A 7 -29.29 31.10 -17.14
N SER A 8 -28.37 31.63 -17.95
CA SER A 8 -26.97 31.80 -17.52
C SER A 8 -26.87 32.82 -16.37
N SER A 9 -25.84 32.71 -15.51
CA SER A 9 -25.59 33.71 -14.46
C SER A 9 -25.48 35.14 -15.02
N SER A 10 -24.98 35.27 -16.25
CA SER A 10 -24.87 36.56 -16.95
C SER A 10 -26.23 37.12 -17.37
N GLU A 11 -27.15 36.25 -17.78
CA GLU A 11 -28.51 36.61 -18.20
C GLU A 11 -29.35 36.95 -16.97
N VAL A 12 -29.26 36.16 -15.90
CA VAL A 12 -29.88 36.46 -14.60
C VAL A 12 -29.44 37.84 -14.11
N ARG A 13 -28.14 38.14 -14.11
CA ARG A 13 -27.61 39.46 -13.70
C ARG A 13 -28.14 40.61 -14.56
N LYS A 14 -28.38 40.41 -15.86
CA LYS A 14 -28.98 41.42 -16.74
C LYS A 14 -30.47 41.62 -16.47
N LEU A 15 -31.18 40.57 -16.09
CA LEU A 15 -32.60 40.61 -15.74
C LEU A 15 -32.82 41.25 -14.35
N CYS A 16 -31.89 41.04 -13.42
CA CYS A 16 -31.91 41.65 -12.09
C CYS A 16 -31.50 43.12 -12.15
N LYS A 17 -32.46 44.02 -11.96
CA LYS A 17 -32.20 45.47 -11.80
C LYS A 17 -31.91 45.80 -10.35
N THR A 18 -31.19 46.89 -10.12
CA THR A 18 -31.05 47.47 -8.78
C THR A 18 -32.44 47.79 -8.22
N PRO A 19 -32.75 47.40 -6.97
CA PRO A 19 -34.02 47.76 -6.34
C PRO A 19 -34.22 49.28 -6.36
N ASP A 20 -35.46 49.71 -6.62
CA ASP A 20 -35.81 51.12 -6.57
C ASP A 20 -35.64 51.63 -5.13
N PRO A 21 -34.94 52.76 -4.89
CA PRO A 21 -34.75 53.30 -3.53
C PRO A 21 -36.05 53.53 -2.75
N SER A 22 -37.20 53.71 -3.42
CA SER A 22 -38.52 53.80 -2.78
C SER A 22 -38.96 52.51 -2.08
N THR A 23 -38.36 51.37 -2.44
CA THR A 23 -38.61 50.07 -1.78
C THR A 23 -37.69 49.81 -0.60
N ASN A 24 -36.80 50.75 -0.25
CA ASN A 24 -35.95 50.62 0.94
C ASN A 24 -36.81 50.49 2.19
N GLY A 25 -36.53 49.44 2.97
CA GLY A 25 -37.29 49.11 4.17
C GLY A 25 -38.47 48.16 3.94
N TYR A 26 -38.78 47.77 2.69
CA TYR A 26 -39.72 46.69 2.44
C TYR A 26 -39.15 45.37 2.97
N ILE A 27 -39.97 44.57 3.64
CA ILE A 27 -39.59 43.29 4.22
C ILE A 27 -40.57 42.19 3.80
N MET A 28 -40.08 40.96 3.67
CA MET A 28 -40.94 39.78 3.67
C MET A 28 -41.34 39.51 5.12
N GLN A 29 -42.58 39.85 5.43
CA GLN A 29 -43.05 39.89 6.82
C GLN A 29 -43.62 38.53 7.23
N GLN A 30 -44.63 37.98 6.56
CA GLN A 30 -45.22 36.68 6.95
C GLN A 30 -45.54 35.72 5.79
N THR A 31 -45.57 34.43 6.12
CA THR A 31 -46.17 33.36 5.31
C THR A 31 -47.34 32.76 6.09
N MET A 32 -48.51 32.64 5.44
CA MET A 32 -49.73 32.18 6.10
C MET A 32 -50.07 30.73 5.76
N PHE A 33 -50.34 29.93 6.79
CA PHE A 33 -50.87 28.57 6.68
C PHE A 33 -52.29 28.48 7.24
N ARG A 34 -53.11 27.64 6.61
CA ARG A 34 -54.43 27.30 7.16
C ARG A 34 -54.31 26.04 7.97
N ILE A 35 -54.77 26.11 9.21
CA ILE A 35 -54.66 25.03 10.17
C ILE A 35 -56.03 24.56 10.61
N LYS A 36 -56.16 23.24 10.85
CA LYS A 36 -57.43 22.64 11.26
C LYS A 36 -57.69 22.80 12.76
N ASP A 37 -56.70 22.51 13.60
CA ASP A 37 -56.86 22.55 15.05
C ASP A 37 -55.67 23.23 15.74
N PRO A 38 -55.81 24.47 16.24
CA PRO A 38 -54.72 25.18 16.91
C PRO A 38 -54.25 24.47 18.19
N ARG A 39 -55.05 23.59 18.80
CA ARG A 39 -54.66 22.84 20.01
C ARG A 39 -53.57 21.81 19.72
N ILE A 40 -53.47 21.34 18.48
CA ILE A 40 -52.42 20.41 18.02
C ILE A 40 -51.31 21.21 17.34
N THR A 41 -51.67 22.23 16.56
CA THR A 41 -50.71 22.97 15.76
C THR A 41 -49.84 23.94 16.57
N LEU A 42 -50.38 24.63 17.58
CA LEU A 42 -49.58 25.56 18.39
C LEU A 42 -48.43 24.84 19.14
N PRO A 43 -48.66 23.73 19.88
CA PRO A 43 -47.56 22.99 20.54
C PRO A 43 -46.50 22.49 19.55
N PHE A 44 -46.89 22.11 18.34
CA PHE A 44 -45.92 21.73 17.32
C PHE A 44 -44.97 22.89 16.97
N TYR A 45 -45.50 24.07 16.67
CA TYR A 45 -44.65 25.21 16.32
C TYR A 45 -43.89 25.79 17.52
N THR A 46 -44.46 25.75 18.74
CA THR A 46 -43.79 26.33 19.93
C THR A 46 -42.86 25.36 20.63
N GLU A 47 -43.29 24.12 20.91
CA GLU A 47 -42.48 23.16 21.68
C GLU A 47 -41.55 22.33 20.79
N VAL A 48 -42.06 21.83 19.66
CA VAL A 48 -41.25 20.96 18.78
C VAL A 48 -40.24 21.80 18.00
N LEU A 49 -40.71 22.87 17.35
CA LEU A 49 -39.88 23.76 16.53
C LEU A 49 -39.24 24.92 17.30
N GLY A 50 -39.71 25.24 18.51
CA GLY A 50 -39.08 26.26 19.35
C GLY A 50 -39.43 27.70 18.97
N MET A 51 -40.56 27.94 18.29
CA MET A 51 -41.02 29.30 17.98
C MET A 51 -41.74 29.95 19.18
N THR A 52 -41.73 31.27 19.21
CA THR A 52 -42.49 32.08 20.18
C THR A 52 -43.80 32.55 19.54
N LEU A 53 -44.92 32.43 20.27
CA LEU A 53 -46.17 33.06 19.89
C LEU A 53 -46.05 34.58 20.11
N LEU A 54 -45.97 35.33 19.02
CA LEU A 54 -45.80 36.78 19.03
C LEU A 54 -47.14 37.49 19.22
N GLN A 55 -48.18 36.99 18.55
CA GLN A 55 -49.51 37.59 18.63
C GLN A 55 -50.65 36.62 18.36
N LYS A 56 -51.77 36.80 19.06
CA LYS A 56 -53.07 36.20 18.75
C LYS A 56 -54.10 37.29 18.47
N LEU A 57 -54.79 37.19 17.33
CA LEU A 57 -55.88 38.09 16.94
C LEU A 57 -57.15 37.26 16.69
N ASP A 58 -58.26 37.63 17.33
CA ASP A 58 -59.55 36.98 17.13
C ASP A 58 -60.50 37.92 16.35
N PHE A 59 -61.26 37.35 15.43
CA PHE A 59 -62.26 38.06 14.64
C PHE A 59 -63.63 37.38 14.79
N PRO A 60 -64.35 37.62 15.90
CA PRO A 60 -65.59 36.88 16.21
C PRO A 60 -66.69 37.01 15.16
N GLU A 61 -66.85 38.21 14.58
CA GLU A 61 -67.85 38.45 13.53
C GLU A 61 -67.57 37.65 12.24
N MET A 62 -66.30 37.33 11.98
CA MET A 62 -65.84 36.58 10.81
C MET A 62 -65.48 35.12 11.14
N GLN A 63 -65.58 34.72 12.40
CA GLN A 63 -65.34 33.36 12.90
C GLN A 63 -63.96 32.77 12.54
N PHE A 64 -62.90 33.56 12.71
CA PHE A 64 -61.53 33.03 12.61
C PHE A 64 -60.58 33.68 13.61
N SER A 65 -59.46 33.00 13.85
CA SER A 65 -58.34 33.48 14.66
C SER A 65 -57.03 33.41 13.87
N LEU A 66 -56.13 34.36 14.14
CA LEU A 66 -54.78 34.40 13.60
C LEU A 66 -53.77 34.25 14.73
N TYR A 67 -52.74 33.42 14.50
CA TYR A 67 -51.63 33.22 15.41
C TYR A 67 -50.32 33.51 14.68
N PHE A 68 -49.55 34.47 15.17
CA PHE A 68 -48.27 34.87 14.57
C PHE A 68 -47.12 34.27 15.37
N LEU A 69 -46.26 33.48 14.73
CA LEU A 69 -45.14 32.78 15.37
C LEU A 69 -43.81 33.13 14.70
N GLY A 70 -42.75 33.24 15.49
CA GLY A 70 -41.39 33.50 15.00
C GLY A 70 -40.31 33.19 16.03
N TYR A 71 -39.04 33.30 15.63
CA TYR A 71 -37.88 33.05 16.50
C TYR A 71 -37.40 34.35 17.18
N GLU A 72 -38.31 35.03 17.87
CA GLU A 72 -38.01 36.24 18.64
C GLU A 72 -38.04 35.94 20.14
N ASP A 73 -37.34 36.74 20.94
CA ASP A 73 -37.40 36.65 22.40
C ASP A 73 -38.75 37.18 22.89
N GLN A 74 -39.43 36.38 23.71
CA GLN A 74 -40.71 36.75 24.31
C GLN A 74 -40.63 38.03 25.14
N ASN A 75 -39.45 38.33 25.72
CA ASN A 75 -39.23 39.53 26.53
C ASN A 75 -39.14 40.82 25.70
N GLU A 76 -38.95 40.71 24.39
CA GLU A 76 -38.91 41.88 23.49
C GLU A 76 -40.30 42.31 22.99
N ILE A 77 -41.33 41.50 23.25
CA ILE A 77 -42.71 41.83 22.86
C ILE A 77 -43.23 42.96 23.76
N PRO A 78 -43.61 44.13 23.19
CA PRO A 78 -44.16 45.22 23.98
C PRO A 78 -45.41 44.79 24.77
N LEU A 79 -45.57 45.35 25.97
CA LEU A 79 -46.73 45.07 26.82
C LEU A 79 -48.00 45.80 26.35
N ASP A 80 -47.85 46.97 25.70
CA ASP A 80 -48.98 47.67 25.12
C ASP A 80 -49.53 46.90 23.91
N ARG A 81 -50.87 46.82 23.81
CA ARG A 81 -51.53 45.99 22.79
C ARG A 81 -51.27 46.51 21.38
N ARG A 82 -51.32 47.82 21.17
CA ARG A 82 -51.12 48.43 19.85
C ARG A 82 -49.66 48.31 19.44
N GLU A 83 -48.75 48.61 20.34
CA GLU A 83 -47.31 48.50 20.11
C GLU A 83 -46.90 47.05 19.82
N SER A 84 -47.45 46.07 20.54
CA SER A 84 -47.22 44.63 20.31
C SER A 84 -47.64 44.18 18.91
N ILE A 85 -48.82 44.63 18.45
CA ILE A 85 -49.31 44.37 17.09
C ILE A 85 -48.34 44.97 16.08
N GLU A 86 -48.05 46.27 16.20
CA GLU A 86 -47.17 46.97 15.27
C GLU A 86 -45.77 46.34 15.23
N TRP A 87 -45.24 45.97 16.39
CA TRP A 87 -43.95 45.30 16.52
C TRP A 87 -43.92 43.97 15.78
N THR A 88 -44.98 43.16 15.91
CA THR A 88 -45.13 41.86 15.23
C THR A 88 -45.13 42.03 13.71
N PHE A 89 -45.86 43.01 13.20
CA PHE A 89 -45.91 43.32 11.76
C PHE A 89 -44.64 44.00 11.20
N ARG A 90 -43.64 44.26 12.05
CA ARG A 90 -42.30 44.72 11.64
C ARG A 90 -41.25 43.60 11.66
N ARG A 91 -41.58 42.40 12.16
CA ARG A 91 -40.68 41.23 12.16
C ARG A 91 -40.56 40.62 10.78
N LYS A 92 -39.42 40.01 10.47
CA LYS A 92 -39.20 39.31 9.20
C LYS A 92 -39.55 37.83 9.34
N ALA A 93 -40.01 37.19 8.27
CA ALA A 93 -40.18 35.73 8.18
C ALA A 93 -41.05 35.10 9.30
N VAL A 94 -42.16 35.75 9.65
CA VAL A 94 -43.17 35.26 10.61
C VAL A 94 -44.06 34.21 9.95
N ILE A 95 -44.51 33.22 10.73
CA ILE A 95 -45.56 32.29 10.33
C ILE A 95 -46.90 32.77 10.88
N GLU A 96 -47.87 32.99 10.00
CA GLU A 96 -49.25 33.27 10.36
C GLU A 96 -50.06 31.97 10.24
N LEU A 97 -50.63 31.49 11.34
CA LEU A 97 -51.56 30.37 11.33
C LEU A 97 -52.98 30.92 11.37
N THR A 98 -53.76 30.67 10.31
CA THR A 98 -55.18 31.03 10.24
C THR A 98 -56.03 29.82 10.60
N HIS A 99 -56.84 29.96 11.65
CA HIS A 99 -57.80 28.95 12.08
C HIS A 99 -59.23 29.48 11.88
N ASN A 100 -60.02 28.80 11.04
CA ASN A 100 -61.44 29.05 10.91
C ASN A 100 -62.19 28.23 11.97
N TRP A 101 -63.05 28.87 12.76
CA TRP A 101 -63.70 28.22 13.90
C TRP A 101 -64.62 27.09 13.44
N GLY A 102 -64.61 25.96 14.16
CA GLY A 102 -65.40 24.77 13.84
C GLY A 102 -64.70 23.79 12.89
N SER A 103 -63.62 24.21 12.21
CA SER A 103 -62.84 23.30 11.34
C SER A 103 -62.20 22.13 12.10
N GLU A 104 -61.91 22.31 13.39
CA GLU A 104 -61.35 21.29 14.27
C GLU A 104 -62.33 20.14 14.56
N THR A 105 -63.63 20.36 14.41
CA THR A 105 -64.68 19.35 14.62
C THR A 105 -65.27 18.80 13.32
N ASP A 106 -64.99 19.42 12.18
CA ASP A 106 -65.52 19.02 10.89
C ASP A 106 -64.59 17.99 10.21
N PRO A 107 -65.03 16.73 9.99
CA PRO A 107 -64.21 15.70 9.36
C PRO A 107 -63.93 15.97 7.87
N ASP A 108 -64.79 16.73 7.19
CA ASP A 108 -64.72 16.98 5.76
C ASP A 108 -63.80 18.16 5.40
N VAL A 109 -63.51 19.03 6.37
CA VAL A 109 -62.55 20.12 6.19
C VAL A 109 -61.13 19.58 6.03
N LYS A 110 -60.54 19.86 4.86
CA LYS A 110 -59.14 19.64 4.51
C LYS A 110 -58.58 20.87 3.82
N TYR A 111 -57.39 21.30 4.21
CA TYR A 111 -56.67 22.39 3.55
C TYR A 111 -55.68 21.85 2.51
N TYR A 112 -55.52 22.58 1.41
CA TYR A 112 -54.53 22.24 0.38
C TYR A 112 -53.17 22.81 0.80
N ASN A 113 -52.26 21.93 1.20
CA ASN A 113 -50.89 22.31 1.55
C ASN A 113 -49.99 22.58 0.32
N GLY A 114 -50.46 22.26 -0.89
CA GLY A 114 -49.69 22.41 -2.14
C GLY A 114 -48.56 21.39 -2.33
N ASN A 115 -48.38 20.46 -1.39
CA ASN A 115 -47.46 19.33 -1.45
C ASN A 115 -48.09 18.07 -2.06
N ILE A 116 -49.41 18.10 -2.28
CA ILE A 116 -50.21 17.08 -2.97
C ILE A 116 -50.79 17.72 -4.24
N ASP A 117 -51.09 16.91 -5.27
CA ASP A 117 -51.53 17.41 -6.58
C ASP A 117 -52.83 18.24 -6.52
N PRO A 118 -52.90 19.38 -7.25
CA PRO A 118 -51.83 19.98 -8.04
C PRO A 118 -50.78 20.68 -7.17
N LYS A 119 -49.51 20.32 -7.36
CA LYS A 119 -48.40 20.85 -6.57
C LYS A 119 -48.14 22.33 -6.92
N GLY A 120 -47.85 23.14 -5.91
CA GLY A 120 -47.55 24.57 -6.09
C GLY A 120 -46.70 25.16 -4.98
N PHE A 121 -47.14 24.99 -3.73
CA PHE A 121 -46.34 25.36 -2.55
C PHE A 121 -45.30 24.28 -2.25
N GLY A 122 -44.03 24.68 -2.13
CA GLY A 122 -42.91 23.77 -1.90
C GLY A 122 -42.73 23.43 -0.43
N HIS A 123 -42.17 24.34 0.36
CA HIS A 123 -41.93 24.16 1.78
C HIS A 123 -41.48 25.49 2.40
N ILE A 124 -41.46 25.56 3.73
CA ILE A 124 -40.63 26.53 4.45
C ILE A 124 -39.32 25.89 4.89
N GLY A 125 -38.25 26.68 5.00
CA GLY A 125 -36.96 26.23 5.49
C GLY A 125 -36.66 26.76 6.89
N ILE A 126 -36.20 25.88 7.79
CA ILE A 126 -35.74 26.22 9.13
C ILE A 126 -34.27 25.86 9.26
N ALA A 127 -33.45 26.88 9.51
CA ALA A 127 -32.02 26.71 9.76
C ALA A 127 -31.78 26.29 11.21
N VAL A 128 -31.03 25.20 11.41
CA VAL A 128 -30.66 24.67 12.72
C VAL A 128 -29.14 24.57 12.87
N PRO A 129 -28.60 24.63 14.11
CA PRO A 129 -27.17 24.46 14.34
C PRO A 129 -26.67 23.05 13.98
N ASP A 130 -27.50 22.02 14.19
CA ASP A 130 -27.16 20.62 13.94
C ASP A 130 -28.42 19.85 13.51
N VAL A 131 -28.43 19.42 12.24
CA VAL A 131 -29.58 18.72 11.64
C VAL A 131 -29.81 17.36 12.29
N ASN A 132 -28.76 16.64 12.70
CA ASN A 132 -28.90 15.32 13.30
C ASN A 132 -29.50 15.41 14.70
N LYS A 133 -29.04 16.36 15.52
CA LYS A 133 -29.62 16.62 16.86
C LYS A 133 -31.08 17.08 16.76
N ALA A 134 -31.40 17.95 15.80
CA ALA A 134 -32.78 18.37 15.56
C ALA A 134 -33.67 17.17 15.18
N CYS A 135 -33.19 16.29 14.30
CA CYS A 135 -33.95 15.10 13.91
C CYS A 135 -34.17 14.12 15.06
N GLN A 136 -33.15 13.89 15.91
CA GLN A 136 -33.31 13.08 17.14
C GLN A 136 -34.40 13.66 18.05
N ARG A 137 -34.41 14.99 18.22
CA ARG A 137 -35.48 15.68 18.95
C ARG A 137 -36.84 15.41 18.30
N PHE A 138 -36.99 15.58 17.00
CA PHE A 138 -38.25 15.37 16.30
C PHE A 138 -38.77 13.93 16.43
N GLU A 139 -37.88 12.94 16.41
CA GLU A 139 -38.24 11.54 16.67
C GLU A 139 -38.78 11.34 18.10
N MET A 140 -38.17 11.97 19.11
CA MET A 140 -38.67 11.91 20.50
C MET A 140 -40.08 12.48 20.65
N TYR A 141 -40.45 13.49 19.86
CA TYR A 141 -41.79 14.09 19.84
C TYR A 141 -42.75 13.39 18.87
N GLY A 142 -42.33 12.30 18.20
CA GLY A 142 -43.19 11.53 17.29
C GLY A 142 -43.55 12.26 15.99
N VAL A 143 -42.71 13.20 15.54
CA VAL A 143 -42.95 13.96 14.31
C VAL A 143 -42.82 13.07 13.08
N GLU A 144 -43.73 13.23 12.11
CA GLU A 144 -43.69 12.50 10.85
C GLU A 144 -42.61 13.08 9.91
N PHE A 145 -41.72 12.21 9.44
CA PHE A 145 -40.70 12.57 8.45
C PHE A 145 -41.21 12.29 7.03
N VAL A 146 -41.07 13.28 6.15
CA VAL A 146 -41.11 13.06 4.70
C VAL A 146 -39.80 12.41 4.24
N LYS A 147 -38.66 12.87 4.80
CA LYS A 147 -37.32 12.40 4.47
C LYS A 147 -36.35 12.65 5.63
N LYS A 148 -35.62 11.64 6.09
CA LYS A 148 -34.56 11.82 7.10
C LYS A 148 -33.26 12.37 6.49
N PRO A 149 -32.31 12.89 7.31
CA PRO A 149 -31.09 13.56 6.83
C PRO A 149 -30.25 12.80 5.81
N ASN A 150 -30.32 11.46 5.81
CA ASN A 150 -29.48 10.59 5.00
C ASN A 150 -30.26 9.75 3.97
N ASP A 151 -31.58 9.93 3.87
CA ASP A 151 -32.45 9.06 3.05
C ASP A 151 -32.49 9.45 1.56
N GLY A 152 -31.73 10.45 1.12
CA GLY A 152 -31.71 10.84 -0.30
C GLY A 152 -30.35 11.34 -0.79
N LYS A 153 -30.32 11.78 -2.06
CA LYS A 153 -29.08 12.18 -2.75
C LYS A 153 -28.33 13.30 -2.03
N MET A 154 -29.07 14.31 -1.57
CA MET A 154 -28.60 15.36 -0.66
C MET A 154 -28.58 14.84 0.77
N LYS A 155 -27.38 14.67 1.33
CA LYS A 155 -27.13 14.32 2.73
C LYS A 155 -27.06 15.57 3.60
N GLY A 156 -27.53 15.47 4.84
CA GLY A 156 -27.49 16.57 5.81
C GLY A 156 -28.66 17.56 5.73
N ILE A 157 -29.77 17.17 5.08
CA ILE A 157 -31.04 17.93 5.02
C ILE A 157 -32.19 16.95 5.30
N ALA A 158 -33.15 17.35 6.15
CA ALA A 158 -34.36 16.58 6.42
C ALA A 158 -35.63 17.34 6.04
N PHE A 159 -36.72 16.60 5.85
CA PHE A 159 -38.05 17.15 5.65
C PHE A 159 -39.02 16.49 6.62
N ILE A 160 -39.76 17.31 7.36
CA ILE A 160 -40.81 16.88 8.29
C ILE A 160 -42.16 17.44 7.85
N LYS A 161 -43.25 16.88 8.40
CA LYS A 161 -44.60 17.40 8.24
C LYS A 161 -45.06 18.10 9.50
N ASP A 162 -45.77 19.21 9.33
CA ASP A 162 -46.61 19.76 10.39
C ASP A 162 -47.93 18.93 10.53
N PRO A 163 -48.77 19.22 11.54
CA PRO A 163 -50.03 18.49 11.76
C PRO A 163 -51.02 18.53 10.59
N ASP A 164 -50.98 19.56 9.76
CA ASP A 164 -51.85 19.73 8.59
C ASP A 164 -51.15 19.26 7.28
N GLY A 165 -49.94 18.71 7.37
CA GLY A 165 -49.20 18.07 6.30
C GLY A 165 -48.32 19.00 5.45
N TYR A 166 -48.11 20.24 5.85
CA TYR A 166 -47.15 21.16 5.23
C TYR A 166 -45.73 20.67 5.40
N TRP A 167 -44.93 20.73 4.34
CA TRP A 167 -43.54 20.31 4.38
C TRP A 167 -42.64 21.41 4.97
N ILE A 168 -41.75 21.00 5.87
CA ILE A 168 -40.76 21.87 6.50
C ILE A 168 -39.38 21.27 6.27
N GLU A 169 -38.51 22.02 5.57
CA GLU A 169 -37.11 21.67 5.34
C GLU A 169 -36.24 22.08 6.53
N ILE A 170 -35.42 21.14 7.00
CA ILE A 170 -34.50 21.35 8.12
C ILE A 170 -33.08 21.32 7.57
N LEU A 171 -32.36 22.43 7.75
CA LEU A 171 -31.08 22.66 7.10
C LEU A 171 -30.04 23.31 8.01
N HIS A 172 -28.76 23.12 7.69
CA HIS A 172 -27.65 23.85 8.30
C HIS A 172 -26.89 24.62 7.22
N GLY A 173 -26.68 25.92 7.42
CA GLY A 173 -26.14 26.82 6.40
C GLY A 173 -24.79 26.36 5.82
N ALA A 174 -23.84 25.96 6.68
CA ALA A 174 -22.52 25.53 6.22
C ALA A 174 -22.57 24.19 5.45
N ASN A 175 -23.45 23.27 5.86
CA ASN A 175 -23.60 21.97 5.20
C ASN A 175 -24.19 22.15 3.80
N ILE A 176 -25.21 23.01 3.66
CA ILE A 176 -25.81 23.34 2.37
C ILE A 176 -24.81 24.03 1.46
N ALA A 177 -24.02 24.98 1.95
CA ALA A 177 -23.02 25.67 1.14
C ALA A 177 -22.00 24.70 0.53
N ASN A 178 -21.42 23.82 1.36
CA ASN A 178 -20.44 22.83 0.92
C ASN A 178 -21.00 21.87 -0.14
N TYR A 179 -22.27 21.47 0.01
CA TYR A 179 -22.91 20.57 -0.95
C TYR A 179 -23.29 21.28 -2.26
N MET A 180 -23.87 22.48 -2.18
CA MET A 180 -24.26 23.28 -3.33
C MET A 180 -23.04 23.72 -4.17
N LEU A 181 -21.91 24.05 -3.55
CA LEU A 181 -20.66 24.36 -4.27
C LEU A 181 -20.17 23.22 -5.18
N GLY A 182 -20.54 21.98 -4.90
CA GLY A 182 -20.25 20.82 -5.75
C GLY A 182 -21.22 20.63 -6.92
N MET A 183 -22.38 21.28 -6.90
CA MET A 183 -23.48 21.08 -7.86
C MET A 183 -23.85 22.33 -8.67
N VAL A 184 -23.42 23.51 -8.25
CA VAL A 184 -23.72 24.79 -8.91
C VAL A 184 -22.65 25.09 -9.97
N GLU A 185 -23.08 25.42 -11.19
CA GLU A 185 -22.20 25.64 -12.36
C GLU A 185 -21.37 26.93 -12.32
N ASP A 186 -21.49 27.78 -11.30
CA ASP A 186 -20.78 29.08 -11.20
C ASP A 186 -19.34 28.92 -10.63
N ARG A 187 -18.71 27.77 -10.85
CA ARG A 187 -17.37 27.46 -10.33
C ARG A 187 -16.32 28.16 -11.21
N LYS A 188 -15.56 29.09 -10.63
CA LYS A 188 -14.37 29.63 -11.29
C LYS A 188 -13.28 28.57 -11.34
N TYR A 189 -12.89 28.15 -12.53
CA TYR A 189 -11.81 27.19 -12.74
C TYR A 189 -10.48 27.93 -12.90
N GLU A 190 -9.53 27.67 -12.02
CA GLU A 190 -8.17 28.21 -12.13
C GLU A 190 -7.34 27.33 -13.06
N ILE A 191 -6.56 27.94 -13.96
CA ILE A 191 -5.64 27.24 -14.85
C ILE A 191 -4.21 27.63 -14.45
N PRO A 192 -3.30 26.69 -14.16
CA PRO A 192 -3.49 25.23 -14.17
C PRO A 192 -3.99 24.67 -12.82
N SER A 193 -5.17 24.03 -12.80
CA SER A 193 -5.64 23.21 -11.66
C SER A 193 -5.43 21.72 -11.93
N ARG A 194 -5.28 20.93 -10.87
CA ARG A 194 -5.25 19.47 -10.96
C ARG A 194 -6.66 18.92 -10.75
N ILE A 195 -7.02 17.91 -11.53
CA ILE A 195 -8.34 17.27 -11.45
C ILE A 195 -8.22 15.75 -11.44
N GLU A 196 -9.23 15.11 -10.85
CA GLU A 196 -9.46 13.67 -10.93
C GLU A 196 -10.75 13.39 -11.71
N CYS A 197 -10.74 12.36 -12.56
CA CYS A 197 -11.89 11.87 -13.32
C CYS A 197 -11.73 10.36 -13.57
N ASP A 198 -12.68 9.56 -13.10
CA ASP A 198 -12.74 8.10 -13.30
C ASP A 198 -11.44 7.36 -12.91
N GLY A 199 -10.77 7.79 -11.83
CA GLY A 199 -9.51 7.25 -11.33
C GLY A 199 -8.25 7.86 -11.96
N TYR A 200 -8.40 8.67 -13.02
CA TYR A 200 -7.30 9.32 -13.72
C TYR A 200 -7.09 10.75 -13.23
N ARG A 201 -5.82 11.17 -13.15
CA ARG A 201 -5.44 12.52 -12.77
C ARG A 201 -4.89 13.28 -13.97
N GLY A 202 -5.20 14.56 -14.05
CA GLY A 202 -4.77 15.42 -15.14
C GLY A 202 -4.68 16.87 -14.74
N THR A 203 -4.09 17.66 -15.62
CA THR A 203 -3.96 19.10 -15.46
C THR A 203 -4.97 19.79 -16.36
N LEU A 204 -5.79 20.67 -15.79
CA LEU A 204 -6.68 21.55 -16.53
C LEU A 204 -5.82 22.56 -17.32
N LYS A 205 -6.05 22.61 -18.64
CA LYS A 205 -5.34 23.47 -19.59
C LYS A 205 -6.25 24.45 -20.33
N TYR A 206 -7.55 24.15 -20.44
CA TYR A 206 -8.51 24.99 -21.15
C TYR A 206 -9.90 24.93 -20.49
N VAL A 207 -10.61 26.05 -20.50
CA VAL A 207 -12.01 26.16 -20.06
C VAL A 207 -12.74 27.01 -21.10
N GLY A 208 -13.78 26.46 -21.72
CA GLY A 208 -14.58 27.22 -22.68
C GLY A 208 -15.31 26.36 -23.72
N PRO A 209 -15.94 26.98 -24.72
CA PRO A 209 -16.61 26.27 -25.80
C PRO A 209 -15.62 25.60 -26.77
N VAL A 210 -16.00 24.46 -27.34
CA VAL A 210 -15.15 23.69 -28.27
C VAL A 210 -15.91 23.44 -29.57
N GLY A 211 -15.39 23.94 -30.69
CA GLY A 211 -16.03 23.91 -32.01
C GLY A 211 -17.46 24.44 -31.97
N ASN A 212 -18.36 23.73 -32.64
CA ASN A 212 -19.81 23.97 -32.62
C ASN A 212 -20.54 23.19 -31.50
N THR A 213 -19.81 22.62 -30.54
CA THR A 213 -20.42 21.86 -29.45
C THR A 213 -21.07 22.79 -28.41
N LYS A 214 -22.18 22.35 -27.83
CA LYS A 214 -22.92 23.15 -26.84
C LYS A 214 -22.28 23.09 -25.45
N GLY A 215 -22.34 24.19 -24.71
CA GLY A 215 -21.91 24.27 -23.31
C GLY A 215 -20.39 24.38 -23.12
N GLU A 216 -19.98 24.56 -21.87
CA GLU A 216 -18.57 24.67 -21.49
C GLU A 216 -17.88 23.29 -21.46
N TRP A 217 -16.60 23.27 -21.79
CA TRP A 217 -15.73 22.10 -21.75
C TRP A 217 -14.43 22.41 -21.01
N LEU A 218 -13.91 21.39 -20.35
CA LEU A 218 -12.59 21.39 -19.73
C LEU A 218 -11.62 20.64 -20.63
N GLY A 219 -10.60 21.32 -21.14
CA GLY A 219 -9.46 20.69 -21.81
C GLY A 219 -8.44 20.23 -20.78
N ILE A 220 -8.24 18.92 -20.69
CA ILE A 220 -7.38 18.26 -19.71
C ILE A 220 -6.19 17.63 -20.41
N ASP A 221 -5.01 17.78 -19.83
CA ASP A 221 -3.82 17.02 -20.16
C ASP A 221 -3.57 15.95 -19.08
N TRP A 222 -3.87 14.68 -19.39
CA TRP A 222 -3.78 13.57 -18.46
C TRP A 222 -2.33 13.21 -18.11
N ASP A 223 -2.09 12.78 -16.87
CA ASP A 223 -0.78 12.26 -16.47
C ASP A 223 -0.49 10.90 -17.13
N ASP A 224 -1.53 10.10 -17.35
CA ASP A 224 -1.47 8.88 -18.16
C ASP A 224 -1.73 9.22 -19.63
N SER A 225 -0.72 9.07 -20.47
CA SER A 225 -0.79 9.39 -21.91
C SER A 225 -1.72 8.45 -22.69
N THR A 226 -2.08 7.29 -22.14
CA THR A 226 -3.00 6.33 -22.78
C THR A 226 -4.47 6.68 -22.59
N ARG A 227 -4.78 7.53 -21.59
CA ARG A 227 -6.15 7.95 -21.26
C ARG A 227 -6.69 9.03 -22.19
N GLY A 228 -5.82 9.86 -22.75
CA GLY A 228 -6.26 10.95 -23.62
C GLY A 228 -6.62 10.46 -25.03
N LYS A 229 -6.92 11.43 -25.91
CA LYS A 229 -7.41 11.17 -27.28
C LYS A 229 -6.72 12.02 -28.34
N HIS A 230 -6.18 13.17 -27.96
CA HIS A 230 -5.65 14.17 -28.88
C HIS A 230 -4.57 15.03 -28.21
N ASN A 231 -3.91 15.88 -28.97
CA ASN A 231 -2.88 16.81 -28.50
C ASN A 231 -3.44 18.13 -27.93
N GLY A 232 -4.77 18.27 -27.90
CA GLY A 232 -5.49 19.48 -27.48
C GLY A 232 -6.11 20.28 -28.64
N THR A 233 -6.08 19.70 -29.84
CA THR A 233 -6.83 20.17 -31.01
C THR A 233 -8.21 19.49 -31.12
N TYR A 234 -9.17 20.21 -31.68
CA TYR A 234 -10.48 19.68 -32.10
C TYR A 234 -10.87 20.33 -33.44
N GLU A 235 -11.21 19.52 -34.45
CA GLU A 235 -11.56 19.97 -35.81
C GLU A 235 -10.54 20.94 -36.44
N GLY A 236 -9.25 20.71 -36.20
CA GLY A 236 -8.16 21.54 -36.73
C GLY A 236 -7.89 22.84 -35.99
N VAL A 237 -8.65 23.15 -34.93
CA VAL A 237 -8.44 24.30 -34.04
C VAL A 237 -7.69 23.82 -32.79
N GLU A 238 -6.61 24.51 -32.42
CA GLU A 238 -5.86 24.26 -31.19
C GLU A 238 -6.46 25.06 -30.03
N TYR A 239 -6.90 24.35 -28.97
CA TYR A 239 -7.43 24.97 -27.76
C TYR A 239 -6.42 24.99 -26.62
N PHE A 240 -5.57 23.97 -26.55
CA PHE A 240 -4.45 23.87 -25.64
C PHE A 240 -3.39 22.92 -26.21
N GLN A 241 -2.20 22.96 -25.64
CA GLN A 241 -1.12 22.02 -25.97
C GLN A 241 -0.97 20.98 -24.85
N ALA A 242 -1.17 19.72 -25.17
CA ALA A 242 -0.94 18.58 -24.27
C ALA A 242 0.54 18.15 -24.30
N ARG A 243 1.02 17.54 -23.20
CA ARG A 243 2.41 17.04 -23.10
C ARG A 243 2.72 15.94 -24.12
N HIS A 244 1.75 15.10 -24.43
CA HIS A 244 1.85 14.05 -25.44
C HIS A 244 0.76 14.22 -26.49
N SER A 245 1.01 13.69 -27.69
CA SER A 245 0.07 13.74 -28.82
C SER A 245 -1.28 13.06 -28.52
N THR A 246 -1.31 12.18 -27.51
CA THR A 246 -2.50 11.44 -27.09
C THR A 246 -2.95 11.76 -25.68
N SER A 247 -2.31 12.66 -24.91
CA SER A 247 -2.67 12.87 -23.49
C SER A 247 -3.81 13.85 -23.26
N GLY A 248 -4.23 14.61 -24.27
CA GLY A 248 -5.30 15.61 -24.17
C GLY A 248 -6.71 15.01 -24.27
N SER A 249 -7.68 15.59 -23.57
CA SER A 249 -9.12 15.32 -23.74
C SER A 249 -9.98 16.54 -23.40
N PHE A 250 -11.15 16.66 -24.04
CA PHE A 250 -12.21 17.53 -23.55
C PHE A 250 -13.22 16.73 -22.71
N ILE A 251 -13.51 17.20 -21.49
CA ILE A 251 -14.52 16.61 -20.60
C ILE A 251 -15.53 17.67 -20.15
N ARG A 252 -16.69 17.20 -19.70
CA ARG A 252 -17.71 18.07 -19.10
C ARG A 252 -17.31 18.43 -17.66
N PRO A 253 -17.59 19.67 -17.19
CA PRO A 253 -17.22 20.08 -15.85
C PRO A 253 -17.75 19.18 -14.73
N GLY A 254 -18.98 18.67 -14.84
CA GLY A 254 -19.58 17.76 -13.86
C GLY A 254 -18.88 16.39 -13.71
N LYS A 255 -17.94 16.04 -14.59
CA LYS A 255 -17.11 14.82 -14.46
C LYS A 255 -15.80 15.06 -13.70
N ALA A 256 -15.38 16.31 -13.53
CA ALA A 256 -14.08 16.64 -12.95
C ALA A 256 -14.18 16.91 -11.44
N LYS A 257 -13.34 16.24 -10.65
CA LYS A 257 -13.14 16.54 -9.23
C LYS A 257 -11.91 17.43 -9.05
N PHE A 258 -12.10 18.61 -8.45
CA PHE A 258 -11.04 19.62 -8.23
C PHE A 258 -10.35 19.51 -6.87
N GLY A 259 -10.66 18.45 -6.12
CA GLY A 259 -10.09 18.18 -4.81
C GLY A 259 -10.76 18.90 -3.66
N ILE A 260 -10.24 18.60 -2.46
CA ILE A 260 -10.72 19.05 -1.15
C ILE A 260 -9.55 19.61 -0.33
N SER A 261 -9.86 20.32 0.75
CA SER A 261 -8.81 20.82 1.66
C SER A 261 -8.15 19.68 2.45
N CYS A 262 -6.91 19.89 2.90
CA CYS A 262 -6.19 18.94 3.75
C CYS A 262 -6.99 18.60 5.05
N PRO A 263 -7.53 19.58 5.81
CA PRO A 263 -8.41 19.31 6.94
C PRO A 263 -9.65 18.47 6.58
N GLN A 264 -10.31 18.77 5.46
CA GLN A 264 -11.46 18.00 5.00
C GLN A 264 -11.09 16.55 4.70
N ALA A 265 -9.95 16.33 4.04
CA ALA A 265 -9.46 14.97 3.76
C ALA A 265 -9.15 14.20 5.05
N ILE A 266 -8.56 14.85 6.06
CA ILE A 266 -8.34 14.25 7.39
C ILE A 266 -9.67 13.88 8.04
N LYS A 267 -10.63 14.81 8.08
CA LYS A 267 -11.97 14.59 8.65
C LYS A 267 -12.71 13.45 7.94
N MET A 268 -12.61 13.37 6.61
CA MET A 268 -13.24 12.30 5.82
C MET A 268 -12.59 10.94 6.05
N ARG A 269 -11.25 10.88 6.18
CA ARG A 269 -10.52 9.62 6.32
C ARG A 269 -10.53 9.08 7.75
N TYR A 270 -10.38 9.95 8.74
CA TYR A 270 -10.19 9.59 10.14
C TYR A 270 -11.39 9.93 11.03
N GLY A 271 -12.43 10.58 10.49
CA GLY A 271 -13.64 10.92 11.24
C GLY A 271 -14.39 9.70 11.79
N LEU A 272 -15.18 9.95 12.82
CA LEU A 272 -16.03 8.93 13.42
C LEU A 272 -17.15 8.59 12.44
N ILE A 273 -17.16 7.36 11.94
CA ILE A 273 -18.25 6.83 11.11
C ILE A 273 -18.93 5.75 11.96
N ASP A 274 -20.24 5.89 12.17
CA ASP A 274 -21.06 4.92 12.92
C ASP A 274 -21.41 3.74 11.98
N ASP A 275 -20.38 3.02 11.56
CA ASP A 275 -20.42 1.92 10.61
C ASP A 275 -19.32 0.91 10.98
N GLU A 276 -19.63 -0.39 10.93
CA GLU A 276 -18.68 -1.47 11.24
C GLU A 276 -17.49 -1.51 10.25
N LEU A 277 -17.60 -0.81 9.10
CA LEU A 277 -16.58 -0.68 8.05
C LEU A 277 -15.89 0.70 8.03
N ALA A 278 -16.05 1.51 9.08
CA ALA A 278 -15.48 2.85 9.20
C ALA A 278 -13.95 2.87 9.00
N GLY A 279 -13.46 3.65 8.03
CA GLY A 279 -12.03 3.85 7.77
C GLY A 279 -11.39 2.86 6.79
N ILE A 280 -12.19 2.05 6.09
CA ILE A 280 -11.73 1.13 5.05
C ILE A 280 -12.39 1.47 3.71
N ASP A 281 -11.63 1.43 2.62
CA ASP A 281 -12.18 1.57 1.27
C ASP A 281 -13.11 0.38 0.97
N ARG A 282 -14.40 0.66 0.81
CA ARG A 282 -15.42 -0.34 0.51
C ARG A 282 -15.19 -1.02 -0.83
N ASP A 283 -14.58 -0.33 -1.79
CA ASP A 283 -14.25 -0.89 -3.09
C ASP A 283 -13.07 -1.86 -2.97
N GLU A 284 -12.06 -1.55 -2.17
CA GLU A 284 -10.97 -2.50 -1.84
C GLU A 284 -11.51 -3.74 -1.12
N VAL A 285 -12.39 -3.57 -0.13
CA VAL A 285 -13.00 -4.72 0.59
C VAL A 285 -13.88 -5.55 -0.34
N SER A 286 -14.62 -4.92 -1.25
CA SER A 286 -15.43 -5.65 -2.23
C SER A 286 -14.57 -6.40 -3.26
N THR A 287 -13.45 -5.79 -3.65
CA THR A 287 -12.47 -6.39 -4.58
C THR A 287 -11.78 -7.57 -3.90
N LEU A 288 -11.32 -7.40 -2.66
CA LEU A 288 -10.78 -8.47 -1.83
C LEU A 288 -11.79 -9.60 -1.61
N ARG A 289 -13.07 -9.29 -1.36
CA ARG A 289 -14.13 -10.31 -1.25
C ARG A 289 -14.34 -11.08 -2.55
N LYS A 290 -14.30 -10.40 -3.70
CA LYS A 290 -14.40 -11.01 -5.04
C LYS A 290 -13.19 -11.87 -5.38
N GLU A 291 -11.98 -11.40 -5.06
CA GLU A 291 -10.74 -12.11 -5.35
C GLU A 291 -10.53 -13.33 -4.43
N MET A 292 -10.95 -13.23 -3.17
CA MET A 292 -10.78 -14.28 -2.17
C MET A 292 -11.97 -15.24 -2.07
N ASN A 293 -13.07 -14.97 -2.77
CA ASN A 293 -14.30 -15.78 -2.78
C ASN A 293 -14.82 -16.15 -1.37
N ALA A 294 -14.65 -15.23 -0.41
CA ALA A 294 -14.98 -15.44 1.00
C ALA A 294 -16.30 -14.71 1.36
N PRO A 295 -17.39 -15.43 1.70
CA PRO A 295 -18.72 -14.84 1.89
C PRO A 295 -18.87 -14.01 3.18
N PHE A 296 -17.94 -14.10 4.13
CA PHE A 296 -17.99 -13.33 5.38
C PHE A 296 -16.60 -12.76 5.71
N LEU A 297 -16.44 -11.44 5.55
CA LEU A 297 -15.35 -10.66 6.13
C LEU A 297 -15.97 -9.75 7.20
N GLU A 298 -15.95 -10.19 8.45
CA GLU A 298 -16.43 -9.44 9.62
C GLU A 298 -15.21 -8.82 10.32
N LEU A 299 -15.09 -7.49 10.29
CA LEU A 299 -13.88 -6.75 10.66
C LEU A 299 -13.92 -6.32 12.12
N VAL A 300 -13.65 -7.25 13.04
CA VAL A 300 -13.68 -7.00 14.49
C VAL A 300 -12.47 -6.18 14.94
N GLY A 301 -12.71 -5.00 15.53
CA GLY A 301 -11.67 -4.13 16.12
C GLY A 301 -11.48 -2.78 15.42
N PHE A 302 -11.97 -2.63 14.19
CA PHE A 302 -11.90 -1.37 13.44
C PHE A 302 -12.73 -0.26 14.11
N SER A 303 -13.84 -0.58 14.76
CA SER A 303 -14.60 0.40 15.54
C SER A 303 -13.82 1.00 16.71
N LYS A 304 -12.91 0.23 17.34
CA LYS A 304 -12.01 0.76 18.40
C LYS A 304 -10.88 1.60 17.82
N VAL A 305 -10.34 1.21 16.66
CA VAL A 305 -9.30 1.97 15.94
C VAL A 305 -9.87 3.28 15.40
N ASN A 306 -11.04 3.25 14.76
CA ASN A 306 -11.75 4.42 14.27
C ASN A 306 -12.10 5.39 15.42
N LYS A 307 -12.61 4.90 16.56
CA LYS A 307 -12.82 5.73 17.77
C LYS A 307 -11.54 6.38 18.32
N LYS A 308 -10.38 5.74 18.14
CA LYS A 308 -9.10 6.31 18.56
C LYS A 308 -8.57 7.30 17.52
N GLN A 309 -8.72 6.99 16.24
CA GLN A 309 -8.28 7.82 15.12
C GLN A 309 -9.17 9.06 14.92
N SER A 310 -10.44 9.00 15.32
CA SER A 310 -11.36 10.14 15.31
C SER A 310 -11.02 11.21 16.36
N LYS A 311 -10.05 10.93 17.24
CA LYS A 311 -9.45 11.92 18.15
C LYS A 311 -8.30 12.59 17.42
N PHE A 312 -8.63 13.59 16.63
CA PHE A 312 -7.69 14.28 15.74
C PHE A 312 -6.49 14.88 16.51
N ASP A 313 -6.72 15.35 17.73
CA ASP A 313 -5.69 15.88 18.65
C ASP A 313 -4.60 14.87 19.03
N GLN A 314 -4.88 13.58 18.89
CA GLN A 314 -3.97 12.47 19.23
C GLN A 314 -3.28 11.88 18.00
N LEU A 315 -3.59 12.36 16.79
CA LEU A 315 -2.98 11.87 15.56
C LEU A 315 -1.54 12.36 15.44
N LYS A 316 -0.60 11.41 15.36
CA LYS A 316 0.82 11.66 15.07
C LYS A 316 1.21 11.36 13.62
N ILE A 317 0.45 10.50 12.95
CA ILE A 317 0.71 10.03 11.59
C ILE A 317 -0.58 10.12 10.81
N VAL A 318 -0.54 10.82 9.68
CA VAL A 318 -1.68 11.02 8.78
C VAL A 318 -1.25 10.67 7.37
N TRP A 319 -1.98 9.74 6.75
CA TRP A 319 -1.76 9.30 5.38
C TRP A 319 -2.95 9.68 4.51
N LEU A 320 -2.78 10.68 3.66
CA LEU A 320 -3.81 11.20 2.76
C LEU A 320 -3.52 10.85 1.31
N ARG A 321 -2.78 9.77 1.08
CA ARG A 321 -2.54 9.27 -0.26
C ARG A 321 -3.86 9.07 -1.00
N GLU A 322 -3.93 9.62 -2.21
CA GLU A 322 -5.10 9.52 -3.10
C GLU A 322 -6.42 10.10 -2.56
N GLN A 323 -6.38 11.01 -1.59
CA GLN A 323 -7.58 11.64 -1.01
C GLN A 323 -8.03 12.91 -1.76
N CYS A 324 -7.50 13.16 -2.95
CA CYS A 324 -7.78 14.35 -3.76
C CYS A 324 -7.51 15.68 -3.02
N VAL A 325 -6.49 15.73 -2.16
CA VAL A 325 -6.10 16.99 -1.50
C VAL A 325 -5.62 17.99 -2.55
N SER A 326 -6.16 19.20 -2.55
CA SER A 326 -5.77 20.27 -3.50
C SER A 326 -5.40 21.60 -2.83
N ASN A 327 -5.74 21.81 -1.56
CA ASN A 327 -5.42 23.06 -0.85
C ASN A 327 -5.23 22.84 0.67
N ALA A 328 -4.73 23.86 1.36
CA ALA A 328 -4.37 23.79 2.78
C ALA A 328 -5.56 23.90 3.76
N GLY A 329 -6.73 24.35 3.30
CA GLY A 329 -7.83 24.77 4.18
C GLY A 329 -7.65 26.19 4.71
N GLU A 330 -8.46 26.54 5.71
CA GLU A 330 -8.38 27.87 6.34
C GLU A 330 -7.12 27.98 7.21
N PRO A 331 -6.55 29.19 7.39
CA PRO A 331 -5.44 29.40 8.31
C PRO A 331 -5.78 28.90 9.72
N GLN A 332 -4.82 28.25 10.38
CA GLN A 332 -4.93 27.65 11.73
C GLN A 332 -5.84 26.42 11.84
N GLU A 333 -6.62 26.07 10.80
CA GLU A 333 -7.53 24.92 10.85
C GLU A 333 -6.78 23.60 11.10
N LEU A 334 -5.62 23.40 10.46
CA LEU A 334 -4.80 22.19 10.67
C LEU A 334 -4.15 22.16 12.05
N GLU A 335 -3.76 23.32 12.58
CA GLU A 335 -3.13 23.45 13.89
C GLU A 335 -4.11 23.08 15.01
N GLU A 336 -5.36 23.53 14.90
CA GLU A 336 -6.44 23.18 15.83
C GLU A 336 -6.88 21.72 15.69
N LEU A 337 -6.91 21.19 14.46
CA LEU A 337 -7.36 19.84 14.20
C LEU A 337 -6.35 18.78 14.66
N CYS A 338 -5.07 18.93 14.28
CA CYS A 338 -4.01 17.93 14.48
C CYS A 338 -2.70 18.57 15.01
N PRO A 339 -2.68 19.16 16.22
CA PRO A 339 -1.53 19.90 16.75
C PRO A 339 -0.26 19.06 16.92
N ASN A 340 -0.40 17.75 17.11
CA ASN A 340 0.70 16.82 17.42
C ASN A 340 1.17 16.00 16.20
N LEU A 341 0.85 16.45 14.98
CA LEU A 341 1.17 15.71 13.77
C LEU A 341 2.68 15.70 13.49
N GLU A 342 3.29 14.50 13.44
CA GLU A 342 4.71 14.29 13.22
C GLU A 342 5.01 13.79 11.79
N GLU A 343 4.07 13.09 11.15
CA GLU A 343 4.22 12.52 9.81
C GLU A 343 2.97 12.76 8.95
N LEU A 344 3.20 13.27 7.74
CA LEU A 344 2.16 13.56 6.78
C LEU A 344 2.51 13.01 5.38
N ASP A 345 1.66 12.13 4.87
CA ASP A 345 1.72 11.64 3.48
C ASP A 345 0.65 12.31 2.62
N LEU A 346 1.08 13.17 1.71
CA LEU A 346 0.29 13.87 0.70
C LEU A 346 0.50 13.28 -0.71
N SER A 347 1.04 12.08 -0.82
CA SER A 347 1.39 11.51 -2.12
C SER A 347 0.17 11.26 -3.02
N ARG A 348 0.37 11.38 -4.35
CA ARG A 348 -0.65 11.10 -5.37
C ARG A 348 -1.98 11.85 -5.18
N ASN A 349 -1.88 13.15 -4.91
CA ASN A 349 -3.01 14.06 -4.71
C ASN A 349 -3.16 15.06 -5.89
N LEU A 350 -3.98 16.09 -5.69
CA LEU A 350 -4.27 17.14 -6.67
C LEU A 350 -3.52 18.45 -6.33
N ILE A 351 -2.34 18.32 -5.72
CA ILE A 351 -1.50 19.47 -5.37
C ILE A 351 -0.66 19.85 -6.59
N ASN A 352 -0.67 21.14 -6.94
CA ASN A 352 -0.04 21.68 -8.15
C ASN A 352 1.12 22.66 -7.88
N SER A 353 1.40 22.98 -6.61
CA SER A 353 2.45 23.94 -6.25
C SER A 353 3.02 23.67 -4.86
N TRP A 354 4.30 23.98 -4.68
CA TRP A 354 4.95 23.92 -3.38
C TRP A 354 4.42 24.96 -2.40
N LYS A 355 3.82 26.05 -2.87
CA LYS A 355 3.13 27.04 -2.01
C LYS A 355 2.00 26.40 -1.23
N ILE A 356 1.23 25.49 -1.84
CA ILE A 356 0.17 24.75 -1.13
C ILE A 356 0.78 23.85 -0.06
N VAL A 357 1.85 23.12 -0.39
CA VAL A 357 2.55 22.26 0.57
C VAL A 357 3.12 23.08 1.74
N ALA A 358 3.71 24.24 1.45
CA ALA A 358 4.21 25.19 2.45
C ALA A 358 3.09 25.70 3.35
N ASN A 359 1.94 26.09 2.78
CA ASN A 359 0.76 26.52 3.55
C ASN A 359 0.17 25.40 4.44
N ILE A 360 0.34 24.14 4.06
CA ILE A 360 -0.02 22.99 4.91
C ILE A 360 1.01 22.85 6.05
N CYS A 361 2.30 22.84 5.72
CA CYS A 361 3.37 22.60 6.69
C CYS A 361 3.53 23.73 7.70
N SER A 362 3.29 24.99 7.32
CA SER A 362 3.39 26.15 8.21
C SER A 362 2.42 26.12 9.38
N GLN A 363 1.32 25.35 9.26
CA GLN A 363 0.35 25.13 10.33
C GLN A 363 0.73 23.98 11.27
N LEU A 364 1.73 23.16 10.91
CA LEU A 364 2.07 21.91 11.59
C LEU A 364 3.42 22.00 12.29
N ARG A 365 3.44 22.52 13.52
CA ARG A 365 4.66 22.84 14.27
C ARG A 365 5.53 21.64 14.68
N SER A 366 4.97 20.43 14.62
CA SER A 366 5.66 19.18 15.02
C SER A 366 6.04 18.29 13.84
N LEU A 367 5.80 18.73 12.60
CA LEU A 367 5.96 17.89 11.41
C LEU A 367 7.43 17.58 11.12
N MET A 368 7.81 16.31 11.19
CA MET A 368 9.18 15.83 10.96
C MET A 368 9.32 15.06 9.65
N ARG A 369 8.28 14.32 9.24
CA ARG A 369 8.27 13.46 8.06
C ARG A 369 7.22 13.92 7.06
N LEU A 370 7.66 14.21 5.83
CA LEU A 370 6.79 14.67 4.76
C LEU A 370 6.97 13.81 3.51
N ASN A 371 5.87 13.28 2.99
CA ASN A 371 5.84 12.60 1.69
C ASN A 371 4.92 13.37 0.74
N VAL A 372 5.46 13.84 -0.39
CA VAL A 372 4.71 14.55 -1.44
C VAL A 372 4.83 13.88 -2.80
N SER A 373 5.28 12.62 -2.82
CA SER A 373 5.53 11.82 -4.02
C SER A 373 4.33 11.77 -4.98
N GLU A 374 4.58 11.56 -6.27
CA GLU A 374 3.53 11.39 -7.30
C GLU A 374 2.54 12.57 -7.39
N ASN A 375 2.97 13.78 -7.00
CA ASN A 375 2.28 15.03 -7.30
C ASN A 375 2.99 15.76 -8.45
N HIS A 376 2.31 16.75 -9.04
CA HIS A 376 2.91 17.59 -10.07
C HIS A 376 3.25 18.96 -9.47
N LEU A 377 4.47 19.09 -8.96
CA LEU A 377 4.93 20.29 -8.27
C LEU A 377 6.06 20.94 -9.09
N PRO A 378 5.80 22.01 -9.85
CA PRO A 378 6.85 22.75 -10.55
C PRO A 378 7.83 23.39 -9.56
N ILE A 379 9.10 23.48 -9.96
CA ILE A 379 10.14 24.22 -9.21
C ILE A 379 10.15 25.68 -9.71
N GLU A 380 10.01 26.63 -8.78
CA GLU A 380 10.02 28.08 -9.05
C GLU A 380 11.03 28.78 -8.10
N ASP A 381 10.89 30.08 -7.80
CA ASP A 381 11.70 30.72 -6.74
C ASP A 381 11.18 30.28 -5.36
N MET A 382 11.91 29.34 -4.76
CA MET A 382 11.50 28.65 -3.55
C MET A 382 12.04 29.25 -2.26
N THR A 383 12.90 30.27 -2.37
CA THR A 383 13.67 30.78 -1.22
C THR A 383 12.76 31.33 -0.11
N ALA A 384 11.63 31.92 -0.49
CA ALA A 384 10.62 32.45 0.44
C ALA A 384 9.85 31.38 1.23
N LEU A 385 9.91 30.10 0.84
CA LEU A 385 9.14 29.02 1.48
C LEU A 385 9.89 28.32 2.61
N LYS A 386 11.18 28.64 2.81
CA LYS A 386 12.08 27.95 3.75
C LYS A 386 11.54 27.86 5.18
N ASP A 387 10.93 28.93 5.67
CA ASP A 387 10.41 28.99 7.05
C ASP A 387 9.28 27.99 7.29
N SER A 388 8.52 27.65 6.24
CA SER A 388 7.40 26.71 6.29
C SER A 388 7.82 25.26 6.48
N PHE A 389 9.11 24.93 6.25
CA PHE A 389 9.65 23.57 6.35
C PHE A 389 10.73 23.44 7.42
N SER A 390 10.77 24.39 8.36
CA SER A 390 11.83 24.49 9.37
C SER A 390 11.94 23.29 10.32
N THR A 391 10.90 22.47 10.42
CA THR A 391 10.83 21.28 11.30
C THR A 391 11.06 19.95 10.56
N VAL A 392 10.94 19.95 9.23
CA VAL A 392 10.95 18.72 8.42
C VAL A 392 12.37 18.18 8.29
N LYS A 393 12.55 16.93 8.73
CA LYS A 393 13.83 16.21 8.70
C LYS A 393 13.90 15.14 7.63
N HIS A 394 12.78 14.52 7.30
CA HIS A 394 12.73 13.48 6.27
C HIS A 394 11.75 13.87 5.17
N LEU A 395 12.24 13.86 3.93
CA LEU A 395 11.47 14.23 2.75
C LEU A 395 11.44 13.08 1.74
N THR A 396 10.25 12.73 1.29
CA THR A 396 10.05 11.79 0.16
C THR A 396 9.40 12.52 -1.01
N ILE A 397 10.12 12.59 -2.13
CA ILE A 397 9.72 13.21 -3.40
C ILE A 397 9.90 12.19 -4.55
N ALA A 398 9.28 11.03 -4.43
CA ALA A 398 9.37 9.96 -5.42
C ALA A 398 8.45 10.20 -6.63
N ARG A 399 8.86 9.76 -7.83
CA ARG A 399 8.06 9.84 -9.08
C ARG A 399 7.51 11.23 -9.38
N MET A 400 8.34 12.25 -9.18
CA MET A 400 8.01 13.65 -9.47
C MET A 400 8.45 14.08 -10.89
N ASN A 401 9.17 13.20 -11.60
CA ASN A 401 9.91 13.50 -12.83
C ASN A 401 10.98 14.59 -12.64
N TYR A 402 11.60 14.64 -11.46
CA TYR A 402 12.66 15.59 -11.16
C TYR A 402 14.02 15.11 -11.67
N ASN A 403 14.83 16.05 -12.18
CA ASN A 403 16.27 15.83 -12.35
C ASN A 403 17.03 16.29 -11.08
N TRP A 404 18.36 16.20 -11.09
CA TRP A 404 19.17 16.59 -9.92
C TRP A 404 19.09 18.08 -9.60
N PHE A 405 19.00 18.94 -10.62
CA PHE A 405 18.85 20.38 -10.43
C PHE A 405 17.55 20.70 -9.68
N ASP A 406 16.43 20.11 -10.08
CA ASP A 406 15.12 20.27 -9.43
C ASP A 406 15.17 19.85 -7.95
N ILE A 407 15.81 18.70 -7.69
CA ILE A 407 16.02 18.17 -6.33
C ILE A 407 16.86 19.15 -5.50
N ARG A 408 17.95 19.69 -6.05
CA ARG A 408 18.83 20.65 -5.38
C ARG A 408 18.08 21.93 -4.97
N GLN A 409 17.22 22.42 -5.85
CA GLN A 409 16.38 23.59 -5.58
C GLN A 409 15.35 23.27 -4.49
N CYS A 410 14.71 22.11 -4.55
CA CYS A 410 13.77 21.64 -3.53
C CYS A 410 14.41 21.61 -2.13
N ILE A 411 15.60 21.02 -2.01
CA ILE A 411 16.33 20.87 -0.75
C ILE A 411 16.70 22.20 -0.09
N SER A 412 16.83 23.29 -0.86
CA SER A 412 17.12 24.62 -0.30
C SER A 412 16.06 25.09 0.70
N MET A 413 14.82 24.58 0.59
CA MET A 413 13.71 24.88 1.50
C MET A 413 13.80 24.16 2.85
N PHE A 414 14.60 23.09 2.98
CA PHE A 414 14.57 22.19 4.14
C PHE A 414 15.85 22.33 4.99
N PRO A 415 15.89 23.26 5.96
CA PRO A 415 17.10 23.58 6.71
C PRO A 415 17.59 22.47 7.66
N LEU A 416 16.70 21.56 8.07
CA LEU A 416 16.99 20.46 9.01
C LEU A 416 16.95 19.07 8.34
N ILE A 417 17.06 19.01 7.00
CA ILE A 417 16.99 17.73 6.28
C ILE A 417 18.13 16.79 6.69
N GLU A 418 17.75 15.55 7.02
CA GLU A 418 18.64 14.45 7.41
C GLU A 418 18.43 13.23 6.49
N GLU A 419 17.19 12.99 6.05
CA GLU A 419 16.84 11.90 5.14
C GLU A 419 16.14 12.42 3.89
N LEU A 420 16.66 12.04 2.73
CA LEU A 420 16.10 12.40 1.44
C LEU A 420 15.85 11.17 0.58
N SER A 421 14.59 10.98 0.19
CA SER A 421 14.20 9.96 -0.79
C SER A 421 13.69 10.59 -2.08
N VAL A 422 14.43 10.35 -3.16
CA VAL A 422 14.15 10.84 -4.52
C VAL A 422 13.93 9.68 -5.50
N SER A 423 13.29 8.62 -5.02
CA SER A 423 13.14 7.37 -5.76
C SER A 423 12.32 7.52 -7.04
N PHE A 424 12.68 6.78 -8.09
CA PHE A 424 11.94 6.70 -9.37
C PHE A 424 11.73 8.07 -10.04
N ASN A 425 12.76 8.92 -9.99
CA ASN A 425 12.83 10.17 -10.73
C ASN A 425 13.70 10.00 -11.99
N ILE A 426 14.12 11.10 -12.61
CA ILE A 426 14.89 11.09 -13.87
C ILE A 426 16.32 11.59 -13.67
N VAL A 427 16.91 11.34 -12.50
CA VAL A 427 18.30 11.73 -12.21
C VAL A 427 19.24 10.90 -13.09
N MET A 428 19.98 11.58 -13.97
CA MET A 428 21.02 10.99 -14.83
C MET A 428 22.42 11.47 -14.40
N THR A 429 22.55 12.78 -14.16
CA THR A 429 23.78 13.46 -13.77
C THR A 429 23.59 14.17 -12.44
N ILE A 430 24.67 14.26 -11.68
CA ILE A 430 24.79 14.96 -10.41
C ILE A 430 25.78 16.12 -10.63
N ASP A 431 25.43 17.32 -10.18
CA ASP A 431 26.31 18.49 -10.31
C ASP A 431 27.48 18.40 -9.33
N ASP A 432 28.58 19.09 -9.63
CA ASP A 432 29.70 19.18 -8.69
C ASP A 432 29.28 19.91 -7.41
N MET A 433 29.63 19.32 -6.25
CA MET A 433 29.27 19.82 -4.93
C MET A 433 30.12 21.01 -4.47
N THR A 434 31.08 21.47 -5.28
CA THR A 434 31.96 22.61 -5.00
C THR A 434 31.23 23.95 -4.82
N CYS A 435 29.96 24.06 -5.25
CA CYS A 435 29.10 25.24 -5.06
C CYS A 435 28.00 25.04 -4.00
N ALA A 436 28.30 24.30 -2.92
CA ALA A 436 27.33 23.62 -2.05
C ALA A 436 26.13 24.44 -1.55
N ASN A 437 24.94 23.87 -1.72
CA ASN A 437 23.77 24.14 -0.90
C ASN A 437 24.05 23.59 0.51
N THR A 438 24.03 24.46 1.53
CA THR A 438 24.39 24.11 2.92
C THR A 438 23.52 23.00 3.53
N ASN A 439 22.33 22.76 3.00
CA ASN A 439 21.43 21.71 3.50
C ASN A 439 21.84 20.30 3.04
N LEU A 440 22.39 20.15 1.83
CA LEU A 440 22.84 18.84 1.32
C LEU A 440 23.92 18.21 2.20
N MET A 441 24.80 19.04 2.78
CA MET A 441 25.91 18.59 3.62
C MET A 441 25.45 17.92 4.94
N LYS A 442 24.16 18.01 5.28
CA LYS A 442 23.56 17.42 6.49
C LYS A 442 22.92 16.06 6.24
N ILE A 443 22.81 15.62 4.99
CA ILE A 443 22.13 14.37 4.64
C ILE A 443 22.89 13.18 5.21
N VAL A 444 22.16 12.36 5.96
CA VAL A 444 22.61 11.09 6.54
C VAL A 444 22.16 9.90 5.68
N THR A 445 20.94 9.99 5.15
CA THR A 445 20.30 8.94 4.37
C THR A 445 19.87 9.49 3.01
N LEU A 446 20.42 8.95 1.93
CA LEU A 446 20.08 9.33 0.56
C LEU A 446 19.57 8.13 -0.24
N ILE A 447 18.34 8.24 -0.75
CA ILE A 447 17.70 7.20 -1.56
C ILE A 447 17.52 7.70 -2.98
N LEU A 448 18.32 7.16 -3.89
CA LEU A 448 18.34 7.42 -5.33
C LEU A 448 17.82 6.20 -6.13
N GLU A 449 17.06 5.32 -5.50
CA GLU A 449 16.53 4.10 -6.12
C GLU A 449 15.71 4.39 -7.37
N GLY A 450 15.84 3.59 -8.43
CA GLY A 450 14.96 3.70 -9.61
C GLY A 450 15.22 4.92 -10.50
N ASN A 451 16.39 5.55 -10.39
CA ASN A 451 16.78 6.67 -11.26
C ASN A 451 17.53 6.16 -12.51
N LEU A 452 18.17 7.07 -13.25
CA LEU A 452 18.79 6.80 -14.54
C LEU A 452 20.31 7.01 -14.51
N ILE A 453 20.92 6.93 -13.33
CA ILE A 453 22.36 7.14 -13.14
C ILE A 453 23.12 5.93 -13.72
N SER A 454 23.99 6.17 -14.70
CA SER A 454 24.76 5.12 -15.35
C SER A 454 26.25 5.11 -15.01
N SER A 455 26.83 6.24 -14.61
CA SER A 455 28.25 6.34 -14.29
C SER A 455 28.48 6.46 -12.78
N TRP A 456 29.48 5.73 -12.27
CA TRP A 456 29.94 5.87 -10.90
C TRP A 456 30.62 7.21 -10.63
N ASP A 457 31.13 7.90 -11.65
CA ASP A 457 31.70 9.25 -11.50
C ASP A 457 30.64 10.25 -11.00
N GLU A 458 29.38 10.07 -11.39
CA GLU A 458 28.27 10.88 -10.88
C GLU A 458 28.04 10.62 -9.39
N ILE A 459 28.18 9.37 -8.96
CA ILE A 459 28.09 8.99 -7.55
C ILE A 459 29.26 9.57 -6.75
N LEU A 460 30.48 9.56 -7.30
CA LEU A 460 31.67 10.12 -6.63
C LEU A 460 31.52 11.61 -6.27
N LYS A 461 30.70 12.37 -6.99
CA LYS A 461 30.38 13.77 -6.65
C LYS A 461 29.66 13.91 -5.29
N LEU A 462 28.96 12.86 -4.85
CA LEU A 462 28.37 12.77 -3.51
C LEU A 462 29.38 12.33 -2.44
N GLY A 463 30.58 11.93 -2.83
CA GLY A 463 31.62 11.40 -1.94
C GLY A 463 32.15 12.41 -0.93
N SER A 464 31.90 13.71 -1.13
CA SER A 464 32.27 14.78 -0.20
C SER A 464 31.24 15.03 0.91
N LEU A 465 30.09 14.34 0.88
CA LEU A 465 29.05 14.49 1.90
C LEU A 465 29.55 13.90 3.24
N PRO A 466 29.73 14.73 4.29
CA PRO A 466 30.43 14.31 5.50
C PRO A 466 29.56 13.45 6.41
N CYS A 467 28.23 13.56 6.30
CA CYS A 467 27.27 12.88 7.17
C CYS A 467 26.62 11.64 6.53
N LEU A 468 26.93 11.32 5.27
CA LEU A 468 26.21 10.29 4.52
C LEU A 468 26.60 8.87 5.01
N GLU A 469 25.69 8.23 5.75
CA GLU A 469 25.86 6.87 6.28
C GLU A 469 25.16 5.81 5.44
N TYR A 470 24.04 6.16 4.79
CA TYR A 470 23.22 5.26 3.99
C TYR A 470 23.00 5.81 2.58
N LEU A 471 23.39 5.03 1.58
CA LEU A 471 23.19 5.35 0.17
C LEU A 471 22.49 4.20 -0.54
N ASN A 472 21.30 4.46 -1.09
CA ASN A 472 20.55 3.50 -1.90
C ASN A 472 20.55 3.90 -3.37
N LEU A 473 21.19 3.08 -4.20
CA LEU A 473 21.34 3.18 -5.66
C LEU A 473 20.68 2.00 -6.38
N ASN A 474 19.78 1.27 -5.74
CA ASN A 474 19.08 0.15 -6.38
C ASN A 474 18.38 0.60 -7.67
N LEU A 475 18.19 -0.30 -8.64
CA LEU A 475 17.41 -0.02 -9.86
C LEU A 475 17.92 1.21 -10.65
N ASN A 476 19.23 1.40 -10.70
CA ASN A 476 19.89 2.39 -11.57
C ASN A 476 20.54 1.67 -12.77
N LYS A 477 21.43 2.36 -13.50
CA LYS A 477 22.09 1.84 -14.69
C LYS A 477 23.61 1.75 -14.53
N ILE A 478 24.09 1.67 -13.29
CA ILE A 478 25.53 1.67 -12.99
C ILE A 478 26.13 0.37 -13.54
N ASP A 479 27.12 0.49 -14.42
CA ASP A 479 27.78 -0.66 -15.06
C ASP A 479 29.14 -1.00 -14.44
N ARG A 480 29.79 -0.02 -13.81
CA ARG A 480 31.13 -0.15 -13.27
C ARG A 480 31.35 0.75 -12.05
N ILE A 481 32.11 0.27 -11.07
CA ILE A 481 32.52 1.00 -9.86
C ILE A 481 34.03 1.20 -9.89
N ARG A 482 34.50 2.45 -9.75
CA ARG A 482 35.93 2.81 -9.71
C ARG A 482 36.18 3.99 -8.81
N PHE A 483 37.23 3.94 -8.01
CA PHE A 483 37.75 5.10 -7.29
C PHE A 483 39.04 5.61 -7.95
N SER A 484 39.30 6.91 -7.85
CA SER A 484 40.45 7.57 -8.48
C SER A 484 41.81 7.19 -7.88
N SER A 485 41.85 6.50 -6.72
CA SER A 485 43.11 6.00 -6.17
C SER A 485 43.64 4.82 -7.01
N THR A 486 44.85 5.00 -7.55
CA THR A 486 45.59 3.98 -8.31
C THR A 486 46.29 2.95 -7.40
N SER A 487 46.22 3.14 -6.09
CA SER A 487 46.75 2.22 -5.06
C SER A 487 45.64 1.39 -4.41
N THR A 488 46.05 0.32 -3.71
CA THR A 488 45.19 -0.50 -2.83
C THR A 488 44.75 0.24 -1.55
N ASP A 489 45.02 1.55 -1.45
CA ASP A 489 44.70 2.36 -0.29
C ASP A 489 43.20 2.67 -0.20
N LYS A 490 42.75 2.91 1.04
CA LYS A 490 41.37 3.36 1.31
C LYS A 490 41.12 4.73 0.68
N THR A 491 39.90 4.95 0.22
CA THR A 491 39.47 6.23 -0.39
C THR A 491 39.05 7.25 0.68
N ALA A 492 39.29 8.54 0.40
CA ALA A 492 38.78 9.65 1.21
C ALA A 492 37.32 9.99 0.90
N SER A 493 36.79 9.53 -0.24
CA SER A 493 35.38 9.67 -0.60
C SER A 493 34.51 8.84 0.33
N PHE A 494 33.32 9.34 0.67
CA PHE A 494 32.33 8.66 1.52
C PHE A 494 32.92 8.27 2.88
N PRO A 495 33.39 9.24 3.69
CA PRO A 495 34.21 8.98 4.87
C PRO A 495 33.50 8.12 5.92
N ILE A 496 32.18 8.23 6.04
CA ILE A 496 31.39 7.51 7.04
C ILE A 496 30.31 6.59 6.45
N LEU A 497 30.36 6.30 5.14
CA LEU A 497 29.34 5.47 4.50
C LEU A 497 29.41 4.03 5.04
N ARG A 498 28.30 3.60 5.66
CA ARG A 498 28.17 2.28 6.31
C ARG A 498 27.31 1.31 5.51
N GLN A 499 26.31 1.83 4.83
CA GLN A 499 25.34 1.02 4.10
C GLN A 499 25.25 1.47 2.64
N LEU A 500 25.48 0.53 1.73
CA LEU A 500 25.36 0.77 0.29
C LEU A 500 24.41 -0.25 -0.32
N HIS A 501 23.35 0.21 -0.98
CA HIS A 501 22.49 -0.64 -1.78
C HIS A 501 22.70 -0.35 -3.26
N ILE A 502 23.03 -1.37 -4.04
CA ILE A 502 23.30 -1.26 -5.48
C ILE A 502 22.81 -2.50 -6.24
N SER A 503 21.66 -3.03 -5.81
CA SER A 503 20.98 -4.14 -6.48
C SER A 503 20.30 -3.70 -7.76
N GLU A 504 20.05 -4.62 -8.69
CA GLU A 504 19.36 -4.37 -9.96
C GLU A 504 20.03 -3.23 -10.77
N ASN A 505 21.35 -3.33 -10.93
CA ASN A 505 22.17 -2.45 -11.76
C ASN A 505 22.84 -3.27 -12.89
N LEU A 506 23.75 -2.68 -13.65
CA LEU A 506 24.38 -3.29 -14.83
C LEU A 506 25.82 -3.78 -14.57
N ILE A 507 26.18 -4.00 -13.30
CA ILE A 507 27.55 -4.38 -12.93
C ILE A 507 27.87 -5.79 -13.44
N SER A 508 28.88 -5.86 -14.31
CA SER A 508 29.27 -7.07 -15.04
C SER A 508 30.71 -7.53 -14.78
N GLU A 509 31.43 -6.89 -13.85
CA GLU A 509 32.83 -7.23 -13.52
C GLU A 509 33.05 -7.37 -12.00
N TRP A 510 33.81 -8.38 -11.58
CA TRP A 510 34.16 -8.60 -10.16
C TRP A 510 35.05 -7.50 -9.58
N GLN A 511 35.83 -6.82 -10.44
CA GLN A 511 36.71 -5.74 -10.01
C GLN A 511 35.92 -4.55 -9.41
N SER A 512 34.69 -4.32 -9.87
CA SER A 512 33.80 -3.30 -9.26
C SER A 512 33.46 -3.62 -7.80
N ILE A 513 33.38 -4.91 -7.44
CA ILE A 513 33.11 -5.35 -6.07
C ILE A 513 34.39 -5.23 -5.23
N SER A 514 35.55 -5.57 -5.80
CA SER A 514 36.85 -5.34 -5.16
C SER A 514 37.07 -3.85 -4.83
N GLU A 515 36.65 -2.94 -5.71
CA GLU A 515 36.79 -1.49 -5.50
C GLU A 515 35.99 -0.99 -4.29
N LEU A 516 34.88 -1.64 -3.92
CA LEU A 516 34.09 -1.27 -2.74
C LEU A 516 34.86 -1.46 -1.43
N ASP A 517 35.89 -2.32 -1.39
CA ASP A 517 36.73 -2.46 -0.20
C ASP A 517 37.53 -1.18 0.10
N LYS A 518 37.73 -0.27 -0.87
CA LYS A 518 38.37 1.03 -0.63
C LYS A 518 37.56 1.89 0.34
N LEU A 519 36.26 1.65 0.51
CA LEU A 519 35.41 2.35 1.48
C LEU A 519 35.78 1.92 2.90
N SER A 520 36.13 2.90 3.74
CA SER A 520 36.67 2.62 5.08
C SER A 520 35.66 2.02 6.06
N ASN A 521 34.37 2.27 5.88
CA ASN A 521 33.33 1.97 6.87
C ASN A 521 32.17 1.12 6.33
N LEU A 522 32.28 0.57 5.12
CA LEU A 522 31.19 -0.21 4.52
C LEU A 522 30.96 -1.53 5.29
N GLU A 523 29.78 -1.64 5.91
CA GLU A 523 29.37 -2.76 6.76
C GLU A 523 28.15 -3.52 6.21
N ASP A 524 27.23 -2.85 5.50
CA ASP A 524 26.05 -3.46 4.88
C ASP A 524 26.03 -3.21 3.37
N LEU A 525 25.89 -4.28 2.59
CA LEU A 525 25.78 -4.22 1.13
C LEU A 525 24.53 -4.95 0.67
N LYS A 526 23.73 -4.31 -0.18
CA LYS A 526 22.73 -5.01 -1.01
C LYS A 526 23.17 -5.06 -2.46
N PHE A 527 23.50 -6.27 -2.90
CA PHE A 527 23.99 -6.57 -4.24
C PHE A 527 23.28 -7.83 -4.76
N ARG A 528 22.13 -7.62 -5.42
CA ARG A 528 21.34 -8.64 -6.13
C ARG A 528 21.06 -8.19 -7.56
N GLY A 529 20.67 -9.11 -8.44
CA GLY A 529 20.17 -8.75 -9.78
C GLY A 529 21.16 -7.97 -10.64
N ASN A 530 22.46 -8.18 -10.45
CA ASN A 530 23.50 -7.60 -11.31
C ASN A 530 24.06 -8.69 -12.25
N PRO A 531 24.35 -8.39 -13.53
CA PRO A 531 24.81 -9.38 -14.51
C PRO A 531 25.99 -10.25 -14.07
N ILE A 532 26.93 -9.72 -13.27
CA ILE A 532 28.06 -10.48 -12.74
C ILE A 532 27.66 -11.70 -11.90
N LEU A 533 26.44 -11.71 -11.37
CA LEU A 533 25.91 -12.78 -10.54
C LEU A 533 25.25 -13.92 -11.34
N GLU A 534 24.93 -13.71 -12.63
CA GLU A 534 24.16 -14.67 -13.44
C GLU A 534 24.92 -15.97 -13.75
N ASN A 535 26.24 -15.91 -13.77
CA ASN A 535 27.10 -17.05 -14.07
C ASN A 535 27.47 -17.88 -12.82
N GLU A 536 27.10 -17.42 -11.63
CA GLU A 536 27.46 -18.03 -10.36
C GLU A 536 26.23 -18.58 -9.63
N THR A 537 26.44 -19.57 -8.77
CA THR A 537 25.39 -19.96 -7.82
C THR A 537 25.22 -18.85 -6.77
N VAL A 538 24.04 -18.76 -6.14
CA VAL A 538 23.77 -17.75 -5.10
C VAL A 538 24.78 -17.86 -3.96
N GLU A 539 25.14 -19.09 -3.59
CA GLU A 539 26.10 -19.40 -2.55
C GLU A 539 27.53 -18.99 -2.94
N THR A 540 28.00 -19.37 -4.14
CA THR A 540 29.33 -18.99 -4.66
C THR A 540 29.45 -17.47 -4.80
N ALA A 541 28.45 -16.82 -5.40
CA ALA A 541 28.40 -15.38 -5.54
C ALA A 541 28.51 -14.66 -4.18
N ARG A 542 27.78 -15.15 -3.17
CA ARG A 542 27.84 -14.63 -1.81
C ARG A 542 29.25 -14.76 -1.22
N GLN A 543 29.88 -15.92 -1.33
CA GLN A 543 31.25 -16.14 -0.86
C GLN A 543 32.25 -15.20 -1.56
N LEU A 544 32.14 -15.05 -2.89
CA LEU A 544 33.01 -14.17 -3.67
C LEU A 544 32.90 -12.70 -3.24
N VAL A 545 31.70 -12.21 -2.93
CA VAL A 545 31.50 -10.84 -2.40
C VAL A 545 32.12 -10.72 -1.00
N ILE A 546 31.88 -11.69 -0.12
CA ILE A 546 32.39 -11.67 1.27
C ILE A 546 33.92 -11.63 1.30
N ALA A 547 34.59 -12.43 0.47
CA ALA A 547 36.04 -12.50 0.41
C ALA A 547 36.70 -11.24 -0.17
N ARG A 548 35.98 -10.48 -1.00
CA ARG A 548 36.49 -9.25 -1.65
C ARG A 548 36.36 -8.01 -0.80
N ILE A 549 35.44 -7.98 0.19
CA ILE A 549 35.18 -6.80 1.04
C ILE A 549 35.40 -7.18 2.52
N ALA A 550 36.51 -6.72 3.09
CA ALA A 550 37.02 -7.20 4.38
C ALA A 550 36.13 -6.80 5.57
N LYS A 551 35.55 -5.59 5.54
CA LYS A 551 34.76 -5.04 6.67
C LYS A 551 33.26 -5.35 6.61
N LEU A 552 32.81 -6.07 5.58
CA LEU A 552 31.40 -6.35 5.37
C LEU A 552 30.83 -7.26 6.48
N LYS A 553 29.73 -6.83 7.11
CA LYS A 553 29.05 -7.55 8.20
C LYS A 553 27.69 -8.09 7.78
N ILE A 554 27.00 -7.39 6.89
CA ILE A 554 25.68 -7.77 6.39
C ILE A 554 25.75 -7.75 4.86
N LEU A 555 25.30 -8.84 4.25
CA LEU A 555 25.16 -8.92 2.79
C LEU A 555 23.74 -9.34 2.47
N ASN A 556 23.06 -8.53 1.67
CA ASN A 556 21.73 -8.81 1.17
C ASN A 556 20.66 -8.93 2.27
N GLY A 557 20.91 -8.31 3.43
CA GLY A 557 20.06 -8.37 4.62
C GLY A 557 20.26 -9.60 5.50
N THR A 558 21.33 -10.37 5.25
CA THR A 558 21.73 -11.51 6.06
C THR A 558 23.11 -11.25 6.65
N GLU A 559 23.25 -11.42 7.96
CA GLU A 559 24.52 -11.31 8.68
C GLU A 559 25.56 -12.31 8.13
N ILE A 560 26.82 -11.88 8.09
CA ILE A 560 27.96 -12.71 7.71
C ILE A 560 28.60 -13.24 8.99
N LEU A 561 28.48 -14.55 9.22
CA LEU A 561 29.06 -15.18 10.40
C LEU A 561 30.58 -15.32 10.25
N HIS A 562 31.28 -15.40 11.38
CA HIS A 562 32.74 -15.55 11.39
C HIS A 562 33.21 -16.76 10.56
N ASP A 563 32.58 -17.92 10.74
CA ASP A 563 32.98 -19.15 10.03
C ASP A 563 32.62 -19.12 8.55
N GLU A 564 31.52 -18.46 8.19
CA GLU A 564 31.17 -18.19 6.79
C GLU A 564 32.23 -17.32 6.12
N ARG A 565 32.66 -16.24 6.78
CA ARG A 565 33.72 -15.36 6.28
C ARG A 565 35.04 -16.12 6.12
N ARG A 566 35.44 -16.89 7.13
CA ARG A 566 36.66 -17.70 7.06
C ARG A 566 36.60 -18.71 5.91
N GLY A 567 35.47 -19.38 5.72
CA GLY A 567 35.25 -20.32 4.62
C GLY A 567 35.34 -19.63 3.26
N ALA A 568 34.63 -18.51 3.10
CA ALA A 568 34.64 -17.72 1.87
C ALA A 568 36.05 -17.21 1.50
N GLU A 569 36.80 -16.70 2.48
CA GLU A 569 38.19 -16.23 2.29
C GLU A 569 39.13 -17.38 1.89
N TYR A 570 38.98 -18.57 2.49
CA TYR A 570 39.79 -19.74 2.17
C TYR A 570 39.46 -20.32 0.78
N ASP A 571 38.17 -20.43 0.45
CA ASP A 571 37.72 -20.86 -0.88
C ASP A 571 38.19 -19.90 -1.97
N TYR A 572 38.20 -18.60 -1.68
CA TYR A 572 38.74 -17.56 -2.57
C TYR A 572 40.25 -17.70 -2.80
N LEU A 573 41.03 -17.95 -1.73
CA LEU A 573 42.46 -18.25 -1.86
C LEU A 573 42.68 -19.49 -2.74
N LYS A 574 41.95 -20.58 -2.47
CA LYS A 574 42.05 -21.83 -3.23
C LYS A 574 41.69 -21.64 -4.71
N LEU A 575 40.67 -20.84 -5.01
CA LEU A 575 40.18 -20.59 -6.36
C LEU A 575 41.23 -19.88 -7.22
N TYR A 576 41.91 -18.86 -6.67
CA TYR A 576 42.86 -18.05 -7.44
C TYR A 576 44.34 -18.39 -7.20
N LEU A 577 44.66 -19.40 -6.39
CA LEU A 577 46.03 -19.87 -6.15
C LEU A 577 46.81 -20.23 -7.42
N PRO A 578 46.24 -20.95 -8.41
CA PRO A 578 46.96 -21.23 -9.65
C PRO A 578 47.37 -19.96 -10.40
N LEU A 579 46.46 -18.99 -10.51
CA LEU A 579 46.73 -17.70 -11.16
C LEU A 579 47.78 -16.91 -10.39
N TRP A 580 47.72 -16.93 -9.05
CA TRP A 580 48.70 -16.27 -8.19
C TRP A 580 50.11 -16.82 -8.38
N LEU A 581 50.27 -18.14 -8.43
CA LEU A 581 51.58 -18.79 -8.65
C LEU A 581 52.13 -18.51 -10.05
N GLU A 582 51.27 -18.46 -11.07
CA GLU A 582 51.67 -18.09 -12.45
C GLU A 582 52.21 -16.65 -12.56
N THR A 583 51.89 -15.78 -11.59
CA THR A 583 52.40 -14.40 -11.55
C THR A 583 53.76 -14.25 -10.88
N GLU A 584 54.28 -15.27 -10.17
CA GLU A 584 55.54 -15.15 -9.40
C GLU A 584 56.75 -14.78 -10.28
N SER A 585 56.76 -15.24 -11.53
CA SER A 585 57.84 -14.97 -12.49
C SER A 585 57.61 -13.74 -13.37
N ASN A 586 56.51 -12.99 -13.20
CA ASN A 586 56.17 -11.84 -14.05
C ASN A 586 55.52 -10.69 -13.26
N LEU A 587 56.28 -9.61 -13.09
CA LEU A 587 55.89 -8.43 -12.31
C LEU A 587 54.64 -7.71 -12.87
N GLU A 588 54.48 -7.66 -14.19
CA GLU A 588 53.30 -7.03 -14.82
C GLU A 588 52.04 -7.85 -14.57
N LYS A 589 52.11 -9.18 -14.73
CA LYS A 589 51.01 -10.09 -14.40
C LYS A 589 50.66 -10.03 -12.92
N ARG A 590 51.66 -9.96 -12.04
CA ARG A 590 51.46 -9.79 -10.59
C ARG A 590 50.69 -8.53 -10.28
N THR A 591 51.09 -7.41 -10.90
CA THR A 591 50.42 -6.11 -10.72
C THR A 591 48.98 -6.14 -11.22
N SER A 592 48.74 -6.72 -12.40
CA SER A 592 47.38 -6.91 -12.94
C SER A 592 46.50 -7.76 -12.01
N PHE A 593 47.03 -8.86 -11.49
CA PHE A 593 46.30 -9.73 -10.57
C PHE A 593 45.96 -9.00 -9.26
N ILE A 594 46.89 -8.25 -8.68
CA ILE A 594 46.63 -7.46 -7.46
C ILE A 594 45.56 -6.39 -7.72
N ASN A 595 45.56 -5.75 -8.89
CA ASN A 595 44.53 -4.77 -9.25
C ASN A 595 43.12 -5.38 -9.34
N GLU A 596 43.02 -6.65 -9.72
CA GLU A 596 41.74 -7.38 -9.80
C GLU A 596 41.33 -8.02 -8.46
N HIS A 597 42.33 -8.45 -7.68
CA HIS A 597 42.19 -9.16 -6.41
C HIS A 597 42.99 -8.48 -5.27
N PRO A 598 42.66 -7.23 -4.89
CA PRO A 598 43.44 -6.45 -3.94
C PRO A 598 43.48 -7.05 -2.52
N GLN A 599 42.46 -7.83 -2.14
CA GLN A 599 42.42 -8.55 -0.87
C GLN A 599 43.30 -9.82 -0.87
N TYR A 600 43.67 -10.36 -2.04
CA TYR A 600 44.37 -11.63 -2.11
C TYR A 600 45.73 -11.64 -1.39
N PRO A 601 46.62 -10.65 -1.57
CA PRO A 601 47.88 -10.58 -0.81
C PRO A 601 47.66 -10.55 0.72
N ILE A 602 46.64 -9.79 1.18
CA ILE A 602 46.30 -9.68 2.60
C ILE A 602 45.83 -11.03 3.16
N LEU A 603 45.04 -11.77 2.38
CA LEU A 603 44.59 -13.10 2.75
C LEU A 603 45.73 -14.13 2.75
N VAL A 604 46.69 -14.02 1.82
CA VAL A 604 47.92 -14.83 1.81
C VAL A 604 48.73 -14.59 3.08
N ASP A 605 48.90 -13.33 3.49
CA ASP A 605 49.61 -13.00 4.73
C ASP A 605 48.85 -13.50 5.98
N LYS A 606 47.51 -13.47 5.94
CA LYS A 606 46.64 -13.89 7.05
C LYS A 606 46.59 -15.42 7.24
N TYR A 607 46.51 -16.19 6.16
CA TYR A 607 46.24 -17.64 6.22
C TYR A 607 47.41 -18.51 5.74
N GLY A 608 48.35 -17.95 4.98
CA GLY A 608 49.38 -18.71 4.28
C GLY A 608 48.84 -19.50 3.09
N ILE A 609 49.74 -19.93 2.20
CA ILE A 609 49.42 -20.74 1.01
C ILE A 609 50.01 -22.16 1.05
N ALA A 610 50.82 -22.48 2.05
CA ALA A 610 51.53 -23.77 2.14
C ALA A 610 50.60 -24.98 2.35
N ASP A 611 49.49 -24.78 3.08
CA ASP A 611 48.51 -25.83 3.41
C ASP A 611 47.33 -25.90 2.44
N ILE A 612 47.31 -25.06 1.38
CA ILE A 612 46.25 -25.06 0.39
C ILE A 612 46.58 -26.10 -0.69
N PRO A 613 45.76 -27.14 -0.88
CA PRO A 613 46.06 -28.17 -1.88
C PRO A 613 46.11 -27.56 -3.29
N SER A 614 47.31 -27.48 -3.87
CA SER A 614 47.49 -27.11 -5.27
C SER A 614 46.81 -28.16 -6.15
N ALA A 615 45.79 -27.75 -6.89
CA ALA A 615 45.08 -28.64 -7.79
C ALA A 615 46.03 -29.14 -8.89
N LYS A 616 46.40 -30.43 -8.86
CA LYS A 616 47.02 -31.09 -10.02
C LYS A 616 46.02 -31.11 -11.19
N PRO A 617 46.48 -30.93 -12.45
CA PRO A 617 45.62 -30.92 -13.61
C PRO A 617 45.26 -32.34 -14.09
N LYS A 618 44.06 -32.44 -14.67
CA LYS A 618 43.50 -33.53 -15.51
C LYS A 618 43.39 -34.91 -14.86
N VAL A 619 42.17 -35.26 -14.44
CA VAL A 619 41.70 -36.65 -14.50
C VAL A 619 41.21 -36.91 -15.92
N GLU A 620 41.76 -37.95 -16.54
CA GLU A 620 41.40 -38.44 -17.88
C GLU A 620 39.89 -38.74 -17.99
N MET A 621 39.29 -38.32 -19.09
CA MET A 621 37.92 -38.69 -19.44
C MET A 621 37.84 -40.20 -19.66
N ILE A 622 37.30 -40.91 -18.68
CA ILE A 622 36.60 -42.17 -18.94
C ILE A 622 35.42 -41.79 -19.83
N SER A 623 35.41 -42.29 -21.07
CA SER A 623 34.36 -42.06 -22.06
C SER A 623 32.97 -42.31 -21.43
N ASN A 624 32.27 -41.22 -21.07
CA ASN A 624 30.93 -41.27 -20.47
C ASN A 624 29.84 -41.44 -21.55
N VAL A 625 30.15 -42.09 -22.67
CA VAL A 625 29.29 -42.14 -23.86
C VAL A 625 28.77 -43.56 -24.09
N ILE A 626 27.44 -43.71 -24.20
CA ILE A 626 26.72 -44.95 -24.52
C ILE A 626 26.13 -44.89 -25.93
N ILE A 627 25.85 -46.04 -26.55
CA ILE A 627 25.13 -46.12 -27.83
C ILE A 627 23.66 -46.47 -27.53
N VAL A 628 22.74 -45.61 -27.97
CA VAL A 628 21.29 -45.78 -27.81
C VAL A 628 20.65 -45.90 -29.20
N GLU A 629 19.76 -46.88 -29.38
CA GLU A 629 18.97 -47.08 -30.59
C GLU A 629 17.58 -46.45 -30.41
N PHE A 630 17.23 -45.49 -31.26
CA PHE A 630 15.91 -44.86 -31.26
C PHE A 630 14.99 -45.57 -32.26
N VAL A 631 13.77 -45.86 -31.85
CA VAL A 631 12.72 -46.47 -32.69
C VAL A 631 11.44 -45.65 -32.55
N CYS A 632 10.72 -45.43 -33.64
CA CYS A 632 9.43 -44.72 -33.66
C CYS A 632 8.35 -45.66 -34.22
N PRO A 633 7.54 -46.32 -33.38
CA PRO A 633 6.52 -47.28 -33.83
C PRO A 633 5.38 -46.64 -34.63
N ASP A 634 5.15 -45.34 -34.45
CA ASP A 634 4.01 -44.60 -35.01
C ASP A 634 4.27 -44.06 -36.44
N ASP A 635 5.47 -44.27 -37.00
CA ASP A 635 5.83 -43.87 -38.37
C ASP A 635 5.79 -45.09 -39.31
N PRO A 636 4.80 -45.20 -40.23
CA PRO A 636 4.65 -46.34 -41.13
C PRO A 636 5.81 -46.54 -42.13
N HIS A 637 6.73 -45.58 -42.25
CA HIS A 637 7.80 -45.60 -43.26
C HIS A 637 9.18 -46.05 -42.74
N GLN A 638 9.36 -46.48 -41.48
CA GLN A 638 10.66 -46.93 -40.97
C GLN A 638 10.65 -48.31 -40.27
N PRO A 639 11.24 -49.36 -40.90
CA PRO A 639 11.35 -50.69 -40.30
C PRO A 639 12.67 -50.97 -39.54
N ARG A 640 13.60 -50.02 -39.36
CA ARG A 640 14.87 -50.23 -38.61
C ARG A 640 15.27 -49.00 -37.79
N GLY A 641 15.61 -49.21 -36.50
CA GLY A 641 15.98 -48.16 -35.55
C GLY A 641 17.26 -47.39 -35.89
N ILE A 642 17.40 -46.18 -35.34
CA ILE A 642 18.51 -45.24 -35.58
C ILE A 642 19.43 -45.20 -34.35
N LYS A 643 20.69 -45.65 -34.49
CA LYS A 643 21.68 -45.66 -33.40
C LYS A 643 22.44 -44.34 -33.27
N ARG A 644 22.60 -43.84 -32.04
CA ARG A 644 23.35 -42.61 -31.71
C ARG A 644 24.19 -42.78 -30.44
N LYS A 645 25.34 -42.12 -30.42
CA LYS A 645 26.22 -42.01 -29.25
C LYS A 645 25.78 -40.84 -28.38
N LEU A 646 25.50 -41.08 -27.11
CA LEU A 646 25.00 -40.09 -26.14
C LEU A 646 25.78 -40.17 -24.83
N LEU A 647 25.87 -39.06 -24.09
CA LEU A 647 26.44 -39.08 -22.74
C LEU A 647 25.51 -39.87 -21.79
N LYS A 648 26.08 -40.62 -20.85
CA LYS A 648 25.37 -41.49 -19.91
C LYS A 648 24.46 -40.70 -18.96
N ASP A 649 24.83 -39.44 -18.71
CA ASP A 649 24.18 -38.43 -17.88
C ASP A 649 23.44 -37.37 -18.72
N MET A 650 23.24 -37.59 -20.02
CA MET A 650 22.50 -36.65 -20.87
C MET A 650 21.07 -36.46 -20.38
N GLU A 651 20.70 -35.22 -20.09
CA GLU A 651 19.35 -34.83 -19.70
C GLU A 651 18.32 -35.28 -20.74
N VAL A 652 17.21 -35.85 -20.26
CA VAL A 652 16.13 -36.40 -21.09
C VAL A 652 15.56 -35.35 -22.05
N GLN A 653 15.50 -34.08 -21.66
CA GLN A 653 15.04 -32.98 -22.51
C GLN A 653 15.91 -32.79 -23.77
N LYS A 654 17.23 -32.96 -23.65
CA LYS A 654 18.16 -32.92 -24.79
C LYS A 654 17.96 -34.14 -25.69
N MET A 655 17.63 -35.29 -25.10
CA MET A 655 17.25 -36.51 -25.83
C MET A 655 15.94 -36.35 -26.61
N ILE A 656 14.94 -35.65 -26.04
CA ILE A 656 13.67 -35.32 -26.71
C ILE A 656 13.92 -34.42 -27.92
N GLY A 657 14.71 -33.35 -27.75
CA GLY A 657 15.08 -32.46 -28.86
C GLY A 657 15.91 -33.17 -29.94
N LEU A 658 16.68 -34.20 -29.59
CA LEU A 658 17.35 -35.07 -30.54
C LEU A 658 16.35 -35.97 -31.30
N ALA A 659 15.42 -36.61 -30.60
CA ALA A 659 14.39 -37.47 -31.21
C ALA A 659 13.48 -36.68 -32.18
N GLN A 660 13.08 -35.46 -31.82
CA GLN A 660 12.30 -34.56 -32.69
C GLN A 660 13.00 -34.28 -34.02
N ARG A 661 14.33 -34.09 -33.98
CA ARG A 661 15.16 -33.86 -35.17
C ARG A 661 15.36 -35.13 -35.98
N LEU A 662 15.54 -36.28 -35.32
CA LEU A 662 15.77 -37.57 -35.99
C LEU A 662 14.53 -38.07 -36.73
N PHE A 663 13.33 -37.93 -36.14
CA PHE A 663 12.07 -38.40 -36.73
C PHE A 663 11.22 -37.28 -37.34
N LYS A 664 11.76 -36.06 -37.42
CA LYS A 664 11.11 -34.90 -38.05
C LYS A 664 9.65 -34.72 -37.63
N THR A 665 9.40 -34.73 -36.31
CA THR A 665 8.04 -34.82 -35.72
C THR A 665 7.17 -33.57 -35.87
N GLY A 666 7.55 -32.62 -36.73
CA GLY A 666 6.75 -31.44 -37.06
C GLY A 666 6.41 -30.55 -35.84
N GLY A 667 7.31 -30.47 -34.86
CA GLY A 667 7.09 -29.67 -33.63
C GLY A 667 6.31 -30.39 -32.53
N LYS A 668 5.79 -31.61 -32.77
CA LYS A 668 5.23 -32.44 -31.71
C LYS A 668 6.34 -32.97 -30.81
N ILE A 669 6.12 -32.91 -29.50
CA ILE A 669 7.08 -33.38 -28.48
C ILE A 669 6.92 -34.89 -28.32
N PRO A 670 7.91 -35.72 -28.73
CA PRO A 670 7.82 -37.17 -28.65
C PRO A 670 7.87 -37.59 -27.18
N ALA A 671 6.99 -38.52 -26.82
CA ALA A 671 7.10 -39.24 -25.56
C ALA A 671 8.20 -40.30 -25.70
N LEU A 672 9.21 -40.24 -24.83
CA LEU A 672 10.29 -41.23 -24.82
C LEU A 672 9.96 -42.33 -23.81
N SER A 673 9.85 -43.56 -24.29
CA SER A 673 9.72 -44.76 -23.47
C SER A 673 10.98 -45.61 -23.59
N PHE A 674 11.56 -46.03 -22.48
CA PHE A 674 12.65 -46.98 -22.47
C PHE A 674 12.08 -48.41 -22.59
N ILE A 675 12.48 -49.13 -23.64
CA ILE A 675 12.09 -50.52 -23.86
C ILE A 675 13.23 -51.42 -23.35
N PRO A 676 13.16 -51.96 -22.12
CA PRO A 676 13.99 -53.10 -21.75
C PRO A 676 13.59 -54.26 -22.68
N ARG A 677 14.54 -55.12 -23.07
CA ARG A 677 14.24 -56.31 -23.89
C ARG A 677 13.26 -57.22 -23.15
N ASN A 678 11.96 -56.97 -23.30
CA ASN A 678 10.82 -57.89 -23.28
C ASN A 678 9.51 -57.14 -22.89
N SER A 679 8.50 -57.35 -23.74
CA SER A 679 7.05 -57.16 -23.56
C SER A 679 6.40 -55.82 -23.97
N ASP A 680 5.44 -55.97 -24.87
CA ASP A 680 4.56 -54.99 -25.53
C ASP A 680 3.28 -54.68 -24.74
N LYS A 681 2.81 -53.42 -24.80
CA LYS A 681 1.45 -52.96 -25.22
C LYS A 681 1.16 -51.51 -24.77
N PRO A 682 0.60 -50.62 -25.64
CA PRO A 682 0.24 -49.24 -25.27
C PRO A 682 -1.27 -48.95 -25.26
N GLY A 683 -1.68 -48.00 -24.41
CA GLY A 683 -2.94 -47.25 -24.54
C GLY A 683 -3.42 -46.60 -23.24
N ASP A 684 -3.23 -45.28 -23.05
CA ASP A 684 -4.30 -44.27 -23.00
C ASP A 684 -3.73 -42.84 -22.79
N LYS A 685 -4.46 -41.80 -23.23
CA LYS A 685 -4.05 -40.38 -23.16
C LYS A 685 -4.30 -39.81 -21.75
N SER A 686 -3.25 -39.41 -21.02
CA SER A 686 -3.37 -38.73 -19.71
C SER A 686 -2.97 -37.25 -19.75
N GLU A 687 -3.62 -36.43 -18.93
CA GLU A 687 -3.18 -35.05 -18.59
C GLU A 687 -1.70 -35.02 -18.20
N LYS A 688 -0.98 -33.95 -18.57
CA LYS A 688 0.41 -33.75 -18.15
C LYS A 688 0.44 -33.40 -16.66
N ILE A 689 0.84 -34.36 -15.84
CA ILE A 689 1.10 -34.17 -14.41
C ILE A 689 2.57 -33.77 -14.26
N GLU A 690 2.83 -32.62 -13.66
CA GLU A 690 4.18 -32.13 -13.32
C GLU A 690 4.52 -32.48 -11.86
N TYR A 691 5.78 -32.82 -11.61
CA TYR A 691 6.31 -33.12 -10.26
C TYR A 691 7.44 -32.14 -9.92
N ARG A 692 7.61 -31.84 -8.63
CA ARG A 692 8.65 -30.94 -8.11
C ARG A 692 9.65 -31.71 -7.26
N VAL A 693 10.93 -31.36 -7.39
CA VAL A 693 12.00 -31.90 -6.55
C VAL A 693 12.09 -31.11 -5.26
N TRP A 694 12.07 -31.81 -4.12
CA TRP A 694 12.18 -31.20 -2.79
C TRP A 694 13.62 -31.29 -2.26
N ASN A 695 14.36 -30.18 -2.32
CA ASN A 695 15.77 -30.16 -1.92
C ASN A 695 15.92 -30.23 -0.37
N PRO A 696 16.58 -31.27 0.18
CA PRO A 696 16.79 -31.42 1.63
C PRO A 696 17.75 -30.40 2.24
N PHE A 697 18.69 -29.84 1.47
CA PHE A 697 19.61 -28.78 1.95
C PHE A 697 18.94 -27.41 2.08
N ARG A 698 17.68 -27.27 1.64
CA ARG A 698 16.91 -26.03 1.73
C ARG A 698 15.61 -26.18 2.51
N SER A 699 15.32 -27.38 3.00
CA SER A 699 14.08 -27.67 3.70
C SER A 699 14.29 -28.72 4.78
N LYS A 700 14.18 -28.28 6.03
CA LYS A 700 14.34 -29.12 7.22
C LYS A 700 13.33 -30.27 7.27
N LEU A 701 12.13 -30.05 6.72
CA LEU A 701 11.11 -31.09 6.59
C LEU A 701 11.48 -32.15 5.54
N SER A 702 12.08 -31.75 4.40
CA SER A 702 12.60 -32.71 3.40
C SER A 702 13.81 -33.49 3.94
N ALA A 703 14.71 -32.81 4.66
CA ALA A 703 15.82 -33.45 5.36
C ALA A 703 15.33 -34.50 6.37
N ALA A 704 14.28 -34.20 7.15
CA ALA A 704 13.68 -35.16 8.08
C ALA A 704 13.05 -36.37 7.36
N ILE A 705 12.38 -36.15 6.23
CA ILE A 705 11.82 -37.23 5.40
C ILE A 705 12.94 -38.16 4.89
N LEU A 706 14.01 -37.60 4.34
CA LEU A 706 15.16 -38.40 3.89
C LEU A 706 15.96 -39.02 5.03
N GLY A 707 15.97 -38.37 6.20
CA GLY A 707 16.54 -38.88 7.44
C GLY A 707 15.73 -40.02 8.07
N GLY A 708 14.55 -40.34 7.51
CA GLY A 708 13.77 -41.51 7.88
C GLY A 708 12.66 -41.28 8.91
N VAL A 709 12.12 -40.06 9.00
CA VAL A 709 10.94 -39.80 9.86
C VAL A 709 9.76 -40.65 9.41
N ASP A 710 9.14 -41.40 10.34
CA ASP A 710 8.08 -42.36 9.99
C ASP A 710 6.85 -41.63 9.44
N LYS A 711 6.41 -40.56 10.12
CA LYS A 711 5.25 -39.75 9.71
C LYS A 711 5.42 -38.27 10.00
N ILE A 712 5.22 -37.45 8.97
CA ILE A 712 5.11 -35.98 9.11
C ILE A 712 3.68 -35.50 9.40
N TYR A 713 2.70 -36.40 9.36
CA TYR A 713 1.27 -36.11 9.61
C TYR A 713 0.66 -35.01 8.73
N MET A 714 1.07 -34.91 7.47
CA MET A 714 0.54 -33.96 6.49
C MET A 714 -0.04 -34.71 5.28
N SER A 715 -1.18 -35.39 5.44
CA SER A 715 -1.82 -36.13 4.34
C SER A 715 -2.65 -35.19 3.43
N ARG A 716 -3.04 -35.67 2.25
CA ARG A 716 -3.99 -34.94 1.38
C ARG A 716 -5.27 -34.59 2.15
N GLY A 717 -5.77 -33.37 1.95
CA GLY A 717 -6.95 -32.82 2.63
C GLY A 717 -6.72 -32.31 4.06
N SER A 718 -5.52 -32.44 4.62
CA SER A 718 -5.24 -31.98 5.99
C SER A 718 -5.11 -30.45 6.08
N LYS A 719 -5.45 -29.91 7.25
CA LYS A 719 -5.26 -28.50 7.61
C LYS A 719 -3.98 -28.34 8.41
N ILE A 720 -3.05 -27.53 7.91
CA ILE A 720 -1.72 -27.33 8.49
C ILE A 720 -1.58 -25.90 8.96
N LEU A 721 -1.08 -25.70 10.18
CA LEU A 721 -0.58 -24.40 10.63
C LEU A 721 0.94 -24.42 10.55
N TYR A 722 1.50 -23.61 9.66
CA TYR A 722 2.93 -23.47 9.42
C TYR A 722 3.43 -22.21 10.14
N LEU A 723 4.31 -22.36 11.13
CA LEU A 723 4.91 -21.26 11.89
C LEU A 723 6.34 -20.98 11.40
N GLY A 724 6.61 -19.76 10.95
CA GLY A 724 7.92 -19.35 10.42
C GLY A 724 8.07 -19.53 8.90
N ALA A 725 7.06 -19.10 8.13
CA ALA A 725 7.01 -19.29 6.67
C ALA A 725 7.84 -18.25 5.87
N ALA A 726 9.15 -18.17 6.13
CA ALA A 726 9.98 -17.04 5.70
C ALA A 726 10.19 -16.85 4.18
N SER A 727 10.28 -17.91 3.35
CA SER A 727 10.70 -17.79 1.94
C SER A 727 9.77 -18.45 0.92
N GLY A 728 8.62 -18.96 1.34
CA GLY A 728 7.68 -19.66 0.43
C GLY A 728 8.13 -21.06 -0.03
N THR A 729 9.40 -21.43 0.13
CA THR A 729 10.02 -22.64 -0.42
C THR A 729 9.41 -23.94 0.13
N THR A 730 9.54 -24.18 1.44
CA THR A 730 8.97 -25.37 2.11
C THR A 730 7.45 -25.33 2.17
N VAL A 731 6.85 -24.17 2.49
CA VAL A 731 5.38 -24.02 2.57
C VAL A 731 4.69 -24.35 1.24
N SER A 732 5.32 -24.03 0.10
CA SER A 732 4.79 -24.42 -1.22
C SER A 732 4.79 -25.94 -1.44
N HIS A 733 5.73 -26.68 -0.85
CA HIS A 733 5.76 -28.15 -0.96
C HIS A 733 4.73 -28.78 -0.03
N VAL A 734 4.58 -28.24 1.19
CA VAL A 734 3.52 -28.65 2.11
C VAL A 734 2.14 -28.45 1.48
N ALA A 735 1.92 -27.31 0.82
CA ALA A 735 0.70 -27.03 0.08
C ALA A 735 0.43 -28.05 -1.04
N ASP A 736 1.46 -28.44 -1.81
CA ASP A 736 1.31 -29.45 -2.87
C ASP A 736 1.03 -30.85 -2.29
N ILE A 737 1.58 -31.18 -1.11
CA ILE A 737 1.37 -32.46 -0.41
C ILE A 737 -0.05 -32.58 0.11
N VAL A 738 -0.57 -31.54 0.78
CA VAL A 738 -1.96 -31.55 1.27
C VAL A 738 -2.97 -31.41 0.15
N GLY A 739 -2.56 -30.88 -1.00
CA GLY A 739 -3.37 -30.79 -2.21
C GLY A 739 -4.49 -29.75 -2.12
N PRO A 740 -5.33 -29.66 -3.15
CA PRO A 740 -6.33 -28.59 -3.30
C PRO A 740 -7.42 -28.61 -2.22
N GLU A 741 -7.72 -29.78 -1.65
CA GLU A 741 -8.71 -29.94 -0.56
C GLU A 741 -8.12 -29.62 0.83
N GLY A 742 -6.78 -29.54 0.94
CA GLY A 742 -6.09 -29.18 2.17
C GLY A 742 -5.97 -27.67 2.33
N THR A 743 -5.53 -27.21 3.50
CA THR A 743 -5.30 -25.78 3.74
C THR A 743 -4.03 -25.58 4.56
N VAL A 744 -3.18 -24.64 4.14
CA VAL A 744 -1.96 -24.28 4.87
C VAL A 744 -2.07 -22.83 5.35
N PHE A 745 -2.23 -22.65 6.66
CA PHE A 745 -2.16 -21.35 7.31
C PHE A 745 -0.68 -21.01 7.57
N ALA A 746 -0.13 -20.07 6.80
CA ALA A 746 1.30 -19.77 6.82
C ALA A 746 1.57 -18.48 7.61
N VAL A 747 2.11 -18.61 8.82
CA VAL A 747 2.38 -17.49 9.73
C VAL A 747 3.82 -17.04 9.59
N GLU A 748 4.00 -15.75 9.33
CA GLU A 748 5.30 -15.10 9.20
C GLU A 748 5.28 -13.71 9.85
N PHE A 749 6.28 -13.39 10.66
CA PHE A 749 6.31 -12.13 11.41
C PHE A 749 6.83 -10.96 10.56
N SER A 750 7.81 -11.21 9.70
CA SER A 750 8.48 -10.13 8.98
C SER A 750 7.63 -9.68 7.78
N HIS A 751 7.32 -8.39 7.72
CA HIS A 751 6.60 -7.78 6.58
C HIS A 751 7.35 -7.90 5.24
N ARG A 752 8.66 -8.14 5.27
CA ARG A 752 9.48 -8.31 4.05
C ARG A 752 9.27 -9.70 3.46
N THR A 753 9.50 -10.73 4.27
CA THR A 753 9.30 -12.16 3.94
C THR A 753 7.83 -12.48 3.72
N GLY A 754 6.94 -11.79 4.42
CA GLY A 754 5.49 -11.87 4.21
C GLY A 754 5.05 -11.46 2.81
N ARG A 755 5.75 -10.53 2.12
CA ARG A 755 5.45 -10.18 0.72
C ARG A 755 5.72 -11.34 -0.23
N ASP A 756 6.88 -12.00 -0.08
CA ASP A 756 7.23 -13.17 -0.89
C ASP A 756 6.24 -14.32 -0.66
N LEU A 757 5.81 -14.50 0.60
CA LEU A 757 4.78 -15.47 0.97
C LEU A 757 3.42 -15.18 0.32
N ILE A 758 3.01 -13.91 0.26
CA ILE A 758 1.78 -13.48 -0.44
C ILE A 758 1.86 -13.81 -1.93
N ASP A 759 3.01 -13.60 -2.58
CA ASP A 759 3.18 -13.93 -3.99
C ASP A 759 3.16 -15.44 -4.27
N VAL A 760 3.64 -16.25 -3.32
CA VAL A 760 3.49 -17.71 -3.39
C VAL A 760 2.03 -18.12 -3.24
N ALA A 761 1.29 -17.48 -2.31
CA ALA A 761 -0.13 -17.74 -2.08
C ALA A 761 -1.02 -17.34 -3.28
N LYS A 762 -0.65 -16.30 -4.03
CA LYS A 762 -1.33 -15.96 -5.30
C LYS A 762 -1.31 -17.10 -6.32
N ARG A 763 -0.25 -17.93 -6.31
CA ARG A 763 -0.10 -19.07 -7.23
C ARG A 763 -0.66 -20.39 -6.64
N ARG A 764 -0.92 -20.44 -5.33
CA ARG A 764 -1.40 -21.62 -4.60
C ARG A 764 -2.54 -21.22 -3.68
N SER A 765 -3.76 -21.39 -4.18
CA SER A 765 -4.99 -20.98 -3.50
C SER A 765 -5.24 -21.66 -2.15
N ASN A 766 -4.59 -22.80 -1.89
CA ASN A 766 -4.68 -23.51 -0.61
C ASN A 766 -3.70 -22.99 0.46
N ILE A 767 -2.98 -21.89 0.21
CA ILE A 767 -2.13 -21.20 1.18
C ILE A 767 -2.84 -19.92 1.65
N ILE A 768 -3.00 -19.77 2.96
CA ILE A 768 -3.51 -18.56 3.60
C ILE A 768 -2.33 -17.85 4.29
N PRO A 769 -1.79 -16.76 3.72
CA PRO A 769 -0.67 -16.03 4.30
C PRO A 769 -1.14 -15.16 5.49
N ILE A 770 -0.45 -15.26 6.62
CA ILE A 770 -0.73 -14.51 7.85
C ILE A 770 0.55 -13.78 8.25
N VAL A 771 0.59 -12.47 8.03
CA VAL A 771 1.72 -11.63 8.43
C VAL A 771 1.51 -11.18 9.88
N GLU A 772 1.83 -12.05 10.83
CA GLU A 772 1.84 -11.70 12.26
C GLU A 772 2.83 -12.54 13.09
N ASP A 773 3.10 -12.07 14.32
CA ASP A 773 3.95 -12.73 15.30
C ASP A 773 3.31 -14.00 15.89
N ALA A 774 3.93 -15.15 15.64
CA ALA A 774 3.51 -16.46 16.13
C ALA A 774 3.48 -16.58 17.68
N ARG A 775 4.13 -15.65 18.41
CA ARG A 775 4.05 -15.56 19.88
C ARG A 775 2.68 -15.10 20.38
N HIS A 776 1.84 -14.52 19.51
CA HIS A 776 0.57 -13.90 19.86
C HIS A 776 -0.63 -14.52 19.09
N PRO A 777 -0.94 -15.82 19.26
CA PRO A 777 -1.98 -16.51 18.49
C PRO A 777 -3.37 -15.88 18.55
N HIS A 778 -3.69 -15.19 19.64
CA HIS A 778 -4.96 -14.47 19.79
C HIS A 778 -5.19 -13.40 18.70
N LYS A 779 -4.14 -12.85 18.10
CA LYS A 779 -4.25 -11.80 17.08
C LYS A 779 -4.69 -12.30 15.71
N TYR A 780 -4.38 -13.56 15.37
CA TYR A 780 -4.81 -14.21 14.13
C TYR A 780 -5.80 -15.35 14.37
N ARG A 781 -6.37 -15.44 15.59
CA ARG A 781 -7.31 -16.50 15.97
C ARG A 781 -8.59 -16.53 15.13
N MET A 782 -8.94 -15.41 14.52
CA MET A 782 -10.12 -15.30 13.67
C MET A 782 -9.87 -15.83 12.25
N LEU A 783 -8.61 -15.99 11.85
CA LEU A 783 -8.21 -16.46 10.53
C LEU A 783 -7.94 -17.96 10.51
N VAL A 784 -7.44 -18.51 11.62
CA VAL A 784 -7.01 -19.91 11.72
C VAL A 784 -8.10 -20.74 12.42
N GLY A 785 -8.69 -21.68 11.68
CA GLY A 785 -9.56 -22.71 12.24
C GLY A 785 -8.77 -23.85 12.90
N MET A 786 -9.48 -24.83 13.49
CA MET A 786 -8.81 -26.00 14.08
C MET A 786 -8.03 -26.79 13.01
N VAL A 787 -6.74 -26.98 13.25
CA VAL A 787 -5.78 -27.66 12.36
C VAL A 787 -5.49 -29.09 12.81
N ASP A 788 -5.07 -29.93 11.87
CA ASP A 788 -4.70 -31.32 12.10
C ASP A 788 -3.24 -31.46 12.54
N THR A 789 -2.37 -30.62 11.98
CA THR A 789 -0.93 -30.64 12.27
C THR A 789 -0.35 -29.23 12.34
N ILE A 790 0.54 -28.98 13.31
CA ILE A 790 1.39 -27.79 13.37
C ILE A 790 2.78 -28.16 12.86
N PHE A 791 3.30 -27.42 11.89
CA PHE A 791 4.71 -27.43 11.53
C PHE A 791 5.38 -26.14 12.00
N SER A 792 6.51 -26.23 12.67
CA SER A 792 7.24 -25.07 13.18
C SER A 792 8.70 -25.09 12.76
N ASP A 793 9.10 -24.04 12.04
CA ASP A 793 10.48 -23.76 11.62
C ASP A 793 10.91 -22.37 12.12
N VAL A 794 10.46 -22.03 13.32
CA VAL A 794 10.74 -20.76 13.99
C VAL A 794 12.15 -20.80 14.59
N ALA A 795 12.91 -19.72 14.44
CA ALA A 795 14.31 -19.64 14.88
C ALA A 795 14.52 -18.88 16.19
N GLN A 796 13.44 -18.51 16.90
CA GLN A 796 13.49 -17.79 18.16
C GLN A 796 13.97 -18.69 19.31
N PRO A 797 14.52 -18.15 20.42
CA PRO A 797 14.95 -18.97 21.57
C PRO A 797 13.82 -19.70 22.31
N ASP A 798 12.57 -19.26 22.18
CA ASP A 798 11.40 -19.77 22.88
C ASP A 798 10.49 -20.68 22.02
N GLN A 799 11.11 -21.52 21.18
CA GLN A 799 10.41 -22.35 20.18
C GLN A 799 9.31 -23.24 20.77
N ALA A 800 9.62 -24.03 21.81
CA ALA A 800 8.61 -24.90 22.44
C ALA A 800 7.39 -24.11 22.92
N ARG A 801 7.59 -22.93 23.52
CA ARG A 801 6.50 -22.06 23.99
C ARG A 801 5.61 -21.57 22.84
N ILE A 802 6.20 -21.19 21.72
CA ILE A 802 5.47 -20.75 20.52
C ILE A 802 4.59 -21.89 20.00
N VAL A 803 5.13 -23.10 19.89
CA VAL A 803 4.38 -24.28 19.45
C VAL A 803 3.26 -24.62 20.45
N SER A 804 3.54 -24.63 21.76
CA SER A 804 2.55 -24.86 22.81
C SER A 804 1.38 -23.88 22.76
N LEU A 805 1.66 -22.57 22.63
CA LEU A 805 0.61 -21.55 22.55
C LEU A 805 -0.27 -21.72 21.31
N ASN A 806 0.34 -22.00 20.16
CA ASN A 806 -0.41 -22.24 18.92
C ASN A 806 -1.20 -23.55 18.99
N ALA A 807 -0.64 -24.59 19.60
CA ALA A 807 -1.33 -25.86 19.79
C ALA A 807 -2.58 -25.71 20.67
N GLN A 808 -2.47 -24.95 21.77
CA GLN A 808 -3.61 -24.67 22.67
C GLN A 808 -4.75 -23.91 21.99
N ASN A 809 -4.47 -23.10 20.97
CA ASN A 809 -5.48 -22.30 20.27
C ASN A 809 -6.04 -23.02 19.05
N PHE A 810 -5.22 -23.77 18.31
CA PHE A 810 -5.57 -24.23 16.97
C PHE A 810 -5.41 -25.74 16.74
N LEU A 811 -4.61 -26.46 17.51
CA LEU A 811 -4.38 -27.89 17.25
C LEU A 811 -5.46 -28.74 17.89
N LYS A 812 -6.07 -29.63 17.11
CA LYS A 812 -7.09 -30.57 17.61
C LYS A 812 -6.48 -31.48 18.69
N ASN A 813 -7.31 -31.92 19.64
CA ASN A 813 -6.92 -33.00 20.55
C ASN A 813 -6.63 -34.27 19.72
N GLY A 814 -5.49 -34.92 19.95
CA GLY A 814 -4.99 -35.99 19.11
C GLY A 814 -4.38 -35.55 17.77
N GLY A 815 -4.32 -34.23 17.51
CA GLY A 815 -3.58 -33.65 16.39
C GLY A 815 -2.07 -33.71 16.60
N HIS A 816 -1.29 -33.45 15.56
CA HIS A 816 0.16 -33.70 15.56
C HIS A 816 0.95 -32.40 15.50
N PHE A 817 2.21 -32.46 15.95
CA PHE A 817 3.14 -31.36 15.78
C PHE A 817 4.47 -31.89 15.25
N VAL A 818 5.10 -31.06 14.44
CA VAL A 818 6.44 -31.28 13.88
C VAL A 818 7.21 -29.98 14.13
N ILE A 819 8.22 -30.02 14.98
CA ILE A 819 9.04 -28.87 15.34
C ILE A 819 10.48 -29.12 14.91
N SER A 820 11.07 -28.15 14.21
CA SER A 820 12.49 -28.15 13.90
C SER A 820 13.24 -27.32 14.94
N ILE A 821 14.00 -28.00 15.80
CA ILE A 821 14.78 -27.41 16.89
C ILE A 821 16.20 -27.13 16.40
N LYS A 822 16.64 -25.87 16.53
CA LYS A 822 18.03 -25.45 16.27
C LYS A 822 18.72 -25.14 17.59
N ALA A 823 19.68 -25.96 17.99
CA ALA A 823 20.30 -25.84 19.31
C ALA A 823 20.94 -24.46 19.54
N SER A 824 21.71 -23.98 18.56
CA SER A 824 22.43 -22.71 18.62
C SER A 824 21.55 -21.46 18.72
N CYS A 825 20.28 -21.54 18.32
CA CYS A 825 19.33 -20.43 18.46
C CYS A 825 18.68 -20.36 19.85
N ILE A 826 18.73 -21.45 20.62
CA ILE A 826 18.11 -21.54 21.94
C ILE A 826 19.16 -21.28 23.02
N ASP A 827 20.28 -21.99 22.96
CA ASP A 827 21.42 -21.81 23.84
C ASP A 827 22.70 -22.23 23.10
N SER A 828 23.53 -21.24 22.73
CA SER A 828 24.77 -21.47 21.98
C SER A 828 25.93 -21.97 22.84
N LEU A 829 25.79 -21.95 24.18
CA LEU A 829 26.81 -22.41 25.11
C LEU A 829 26.61 -23.88 25.54
N ALA A 830 25.38 -24.37 25.46
CA ALA A 830 25.03 -25.75 25.77
C ALA A 830 25.28 -26.70 24.60
N GLN A 831 25.57 -27.97 24.90
CA GLN A 831 25.68 -29.01 23.88
C GLN A 831 24.32 -29.28 23.22
N PRO A 832 24.24 -29.51 21.90
CA PRO A 832 22.98 -29.69 21.18
C PRO A 832 22.03 -30.72 21.79
N GLU A 833 22.55 -31.85 22.25
CA GLU A 833 21.76 -32.93 22.86
C GLU A 833 21.07 -32.46 24.14
N THR A 834 21.72 -31.58 24.91
CA THR A 834 21.17 -31.02 26.15
C THR A 834 20.03 -30.06 25.83
N VAL A 835 20.18 -29.25 24.77
CA VAL A 835 19.14 -28.33 24.30
C VAL A 835 17.93 -29.09 23.78
N PHE A 836 18.13 -30.15 22.98
CA PHE A 836 17.04 -30.99 22.48
C PHE A 836 16.27 -31.64 23.63
N ALA A 837 16.97 -32.22 24.62
CA ALA A 837 16.32 -32.83 25.78
C ALA A 837 15.51 -31.80 26.61
N ALA A 838 16.03 -30.57 26.75
CA ALA A 838 15.33 -29.49 27.45
C ALA A 838 14.04 -29.06 26.72
N GLU A 839 14.08 -28.88 25.41
CA GLU A 839 12.89 -28.51 24.61
C GLU A 839 11.83 -29.63 24.60
N VAL A 840 12.24 -30.89 24.45
CA VAL A 840 11.36 -32.07 24.55
C VAL A 840 10.64 -32.11 25.90
N LYS A 841 11.33 -31.75 26.98
CA LYS A 841 10.74 -31.65 28.33
C LYS A 841 9.73 -30.50 28.43
N LYS A 842 10.01 -29.34 27.82
CA LYS A 842 9.07 -28.19 27.78
C LYS A 842 7.80 -28.54 27.01
N LEU A 843 7.92 -29.15 25.83
CA LEU A 843 6.79 -29.63 25.04
C LEU A 843 5.93 -30.62 25.84
N SER A 844 6.57 -31.58 26.50
CA SER A 844 5.88 -32.58 27.33
C SER A 844 5.10 -31.94 28.50
N ALA A 845 5.64 -30.87 29.10
CA ALA A 845 4.96 -30.14 30.17
C ALA A 845 3.66 -29.44 29.69
N ASP A 846 3.60 -29.06 28.42
CA ASP A 846 2.44 -28.40 27.79
C ASP A 846 1.47 -29.36 27.09
N ASN A 847 1.52 -30.66 27.43
CA ASN A 847 0.71 -31.74 26.84
C ASN A 847 0.99 -32.02 25.34
N LEU A 848 2.16 -31.64 24.84
CA LEU A 848 2.68 -32.06 23.54
C LEU A 848 3.61 -33.25 23.77
N LYS A 849 3.13 -34.48 23.51
CA LYS A 849 3.88 -35.70 23.76
C LYS A 849 4.76 -36.06 22.55
N PRO A 850 6.09 -36.01 22.65
CA PRO A 850 7.01 -36.43 21.59
C PRO A 850 6.87 -37.94 21.32
N GLN A 851 6.97 -38.33 20.05
CA GLN A 851 6.92 -39.71 19.57
C GLN A 851 8.21 -40.12 18.88
N GLU A 852 8.81 -39.19 18.14
CA GLU A 852 9.98 -39.43 17.30
C GLU A 852 10.88 -38.19 17.33
N GLN A 853 12.19 -38.41 17.30
CA GLN A 853 13.20 -37.36 17.19
C GLN A 853 14.30 -37.83 16.26
N ILE A 854 14.64 -37.01 15.26
CA ILE A 854 15.68 -37.30 14.28
C ILE A 854 16.59 -36.08 14.14
N THR A 855 17.89 -36.32 14.17
CA THR A 855 18.92 -35.31 13.84
C THR A 855 19.02 -35.14 12.33
N LEU A 856 19.21 -33.92 11.84
CA LEU A 856 19.20 -33.62 10.40
C LEU A 856 20.57 -33.72 9.71
N GLU A 857 21.57 -34.31 10.35
CA GLU A 857 22.86 -34.61 9.71
C GLU A 857 22.68 -35.59 8.53
N PRO A 858 23.34 -35.40 7.38
CA PRO A 858 24.39 -34.41 7.08
C PRO A 858 23.88 -33.09 6.48
N TYR A 859 22.56 -32.85 6.47
CA TYR A 859 21.96 -31.71 5.76
C TYR A 859 22.02 -30.40 6.57
N GLU A 860 21.75 -30.47 7.88
CA GLU A 860 21.70 -29.33 8.79
C GLU A 860 22.38 -29.69 10.12
N ARG A 861 23.49 -29.01 10.44
CA ARG A 861 24.21 -29.22 11.71
C ARG A 861 23.45 -28.67 12.90
N ASP A 862 23.55 -29.33 14.05
CA ASP A 862 22.93 -28.93 15.32
C ASP A 862 21.40 -28.73 15.25
N HIS A 863 20.75 -29.42 14.31
CA HIS A 863 19.30 -29.43 14.14
C HIS A 863 18.71 -30.81 14.44
N ALA A 864 17.56 -30.81 15.10
CA ALA A 864 16.74 -31.99 15.28
C ALA A 864 15.28 -31.68 14.97
N VAL A 865 14.59 -32.59 14.28
CA VAL A 865 13.14 -32.55 14.13
C VAL A 865 12.52 -33.47 15.15
N VAL A 866 11.56 -32.93 15.91
CA VAL A 866 10.76 -33.69 16.87
C VAL A 866 9.33 -33.75 16.34
N VAL A 867 8.78 -34.95 16.31
CA VAL A 867 7.39 -35.21 15.92
C VAL A 867 6.64 -35.76 17.13
N GLY A 868 5.40 -35.32 17.33
CA GLY A 868 4.57 -35.84 18.42
C GLY A 868 3.09 -35.53 18.28
N VAL A 869 2.36 -35.83 19.36
CA VAL A 869 0.90 -35.72 19.45
C VAL A 869 0.48 -34.77 20.56
N TYR A 870 -0.48 -33.90 20.27
CA TYR A 870 -1.06 -32.97 21.23
C TYR A 870 -2.23 -33.61 21.97
N ARG A 871 -2.20 -33.60 23.31
CA ARG A 871 -3.23 -34.17 24.18
C ARG A 871 -3.68 -35.56 23.69
N PRO A 872 -2.78 -36.56 23.69
CA PRO A 872 -3.11 -37.89 23.21
C PRO A 872 -4.34 -38.44 23.95
N PRO A 873 -5.26 -39.11 23.25
CA PRO A 873 -6.41 -39.72 23.89
C PRO A 873 -5.95 -40.74 24.96
N PRO A 874 -6.72 -40.91 26.05
CA PRO A 874 -6.39 -41.90 27.08
C PRO A 874 -6.26 -43.28 26.44
N LYS A 875 -5.20 -44.01 26.79
CA LYS A 875 -5.01 -45.40 26.34
C LYS A 875 -6.27 -46.19 26.70
N LYS A 876 -6.97 -46.76 25.71
CA LYS A 876 -7.95 -47.81 25.98
C LYS A 876 -7.21 -48.91 26.72
N ALA A 877 -7.65 -49.24 27.93
CA ALA A 877 -7.19 -50.43 28.63
C ALA A 877 -7.51 -51.63 27.74
N THR A 878 -6.49 -52.21 27.13
CA THR A 878 -6.54 -53.56 26.56
C THR A 878 -6.45 -54.57 27.68
#